data_AF-A0A1F3T6Q5-F1
#
_entry.id   AF-A0A1F3T6Q5-F1
#
_cell.length_a   1.000
_cell.length_b   1.000
_cell.length_c   1.000
_cell.angle_alpha   90.00
_cell.angle_beta   90.00
_cell.angle_gamma   90.00
#
_symmetry.space_group_name_H-M   'P 1'
#
loop_
_entity.id
_entity.type
_entity.pdbx_description
1 polymer ?
#
loop_
_entity_poly.entity_id
_entity_poly.type
_entity_poly.pdbx_seq_one_letter_code
_entity_poly.pdbx_strand_id
1 'polypeptide(L)'
;MQSFAEIAEKLRKADGSGDAELIRVEAGSDTICSACPNRRDRICSTEERVSVLDEAHAAVLGISTGETITWGEAKRRISEKMTIEKFHAACSSCSWKALGFCETALRKLGPRVLLLFVLLSGPIVWAAPAQPSRVVMSGPIDRVQRDVLKQRKSKAAREISSAFRDLKKKSWDSALRKSRAARRHIEFRDYSQWIEASAQLRLAEAALGRKRYGDAVLKAERAISAYLEILRQSPHSPHLLDLEENLATAELVAGDASGLAGRSDSSLAWYERAFQRLADSRGIGRLRPAVLRRYSEICAKKMTPVCLSWLQKLASTFPKASEETKAITKGFPELLERPRVPRYDRATQAYRSPDRDVAAMDAAMEIYRLKEYGDAAKAFEAFLQEFPRSALRWRARFWLAKALKEEGELEAASAHFEGILGSSPLSYYGMLSGLETGKDPESQIAATLPVASASDPLLQPNEAFSLKRAEQFLAENEVELAALELRRLRVRAQLSSEFLIYLSVLQNRVRNHSLSFSIISELIQRGDEGVASSFMLRLIFPAEYIELIRRHSQENGLDPVLVLSLIKQESAFDSAAISPAGASGLMQLMPATAVDTVSAIRRAELSEGEANIRVGTKYLGQLMKRFNGNIVLSLAGYNAGPGAVDRWMRGPPIKPGMLDFIEAIPYRETRDYVSSIIRNYYWYSRRLEDATQKPIEYFWQVSGPPEVKLISQ
;
A
#
# COMPACT_ATOMS: atom_id res chain seq x y z
N MET A 1 6.79 40.06 -5.56
CA MET A 1 6.53 39.92 -4.11
C MET A 1 5.84 38.58 -3.91
N GLN A 2 6.40 37.68 -3.08
CA GLN A 2 5.80 36.38 -2.81
C GLN A 2 4.51 36.57 -1.99
N SER A 3 3.48 35.78 -2.28
CA SER A 3 2.24 35.79 -1.51
C SER A 3 2.43 35.08 -0.16
N PHE A 4 1.66 35.47 0.86
CA PHE A 4 1.69 34.84 2.18
C PHE A 4 1.44 33.31 2.12
N ALA A 5 0.60 32.86 1.19
CA ALA A 5 0.34 31.45 0.97
C ALA A 5 1.58 30.68 0.44
N GLU A 6 2.37 31.29 -0.43
CA GLU A 6 3.62 30.69 -0.96
C GLU A 6 4.71 30.60 0.11
N ILE A 7 4.79 31.60 1.00
CA ILE A 7 5.72 31.59 2.14
C ILE A 7 5.31 30.50 3.14
N ALA A 8 4.02 30.45 3.52
CA ALA A 8 3.51 29.45 4.45
C ALA A 8 3.67 28.01 3.94
N GLU A 9 3.49 27.78 2.64
CA GLU A 9 3.67 26.45 2.04
C GLU A 9 5.14 26.02 2.04
N LYS A 10 6.09 26.93 1.78
CA LYS A 10 7.53 26.65 1.87
C LYS A 10 7.96 26.31 3.30
N LEU A 11 7.50 27.06 4.30
CA LEU A 11 7.86 26.86 5.71
C LEU A 11 7.36 25.52 6.28
N ARG A 12 6.33 24.92 5.67
CA ARG A 12 5.73 23.63 6.07
C ARG A 12 6.41 22.40 5.45
N LYS A 13 7.30 22.58 4.47
CA LYS A 13 7.96 21.44 3.81
C LYS A 13 8.93 20.74 4.75
N ALA A 14 8.81 19.41 4.80
CA ALA A 14 9.61 18.56 5.69
C ALA A 14 11.07 18.38 5.24
N ASP A 15 11.42 18.88 4.05
CA ASP A 15 12.76 18.78 3.45
C ASP A 15 13.73 19.90 3.89
N GLY A 16 13.27 20.86 4.71
CA GLY A 16 14.07 21.98 5.20
C GLY A 16 14.23 23.14 4.20
N SER A 17 13.53 23.12 3.07
CA SER A 17 13.62 24.16 2.03
C SER A 17 13.19 25.57 2.47
N GLY A 18 12.52 25.70 3.62
CA GLY A 18 12.11 26.99 4.22
C GLY A 18 13.02 27.50 5.35
N ASP A 19 14.11 26.80 5.68
CA ASP A 19 14.84 27.05 6.93
C ASP A 19 15.69 28.33 6.91
N ALA A 20 16.04 28.83 5.72
CA ALA A 20 16.78 30.07 5.55
C ALA A 20 15.89 31.33 5.50
N GLU A 21 14.57 31.16 5.51
CA GLU A 21 13.62 32.28 5.44
C GLU A 21 13.71 33.15 6.70
N LEU A 22 13.87 34.47 6.52
CA LEU A 22 14.02 35.42 7.61
C LEU A 22 12.65 35.86 8.14
N ILE A 23 12.52 35.87 9.46
CA ILE A 23 11.30 36.26 10.18
C ILE A 23 11.67 37.39 11.12
N ARG A 24 11.07 38.57 10.92
CA ARG A 24 11.14 39.67 11.86
C ARG A 24 10.10 39.47 12.95
N VAL A 25 10.49 39.57 14.21
CA VAL A 25 9.62 39.41 15.36
C VAL A 25 8.97 40.74 15.69
N GLU A 26 7.65 40.86 15.52
CA GLU A 26 6.94 42.14 15.66
C GLU A 26 6.23 42.31 17.01
N ALA A 27 5.82 41.21 17.67
CA ALA A 27 5.25 41.20 19.02
C ALA A 27 5.34 39.80 19.67
N GLY A 28 6.39 39.52 20.45
CA GLY A 28 6.54 38.24 21.16
C GLY A 28 6.59 37.01 20.23
N SER A 29 6.04 35.86 20.64
CA SER A 29 5.98 34.66 19.79
C SER A 29 4.93 34.69 18.69
N ASP A 30 4.08 35.71 18.64
CA ASP A 30 2.89 35.72 17.78
C ASP A 30 3.25 35.81 16.27
N THR A 31 4.47 36.24 15.95
CA THR A 31 5.04 36.18 14.59
C THR A 31 5.32 34.75 14.10
N ILE A 32 5.35 33.76 14.99
CA ILE A 32 5.39 32.31 14.65
C ILE A 32 3.97 31.76 14.41
N CYS A 33 2.92 32.45 14.87
CA CYS A 33 1.52 32.03 14.92
C CYS A 33 0.62 32.50 13.76
N SER A 34 1.19 33.08 12.70
CA SER A 34 0.42 33.48 11.50
C SER A 34 -0.30 32.30 10.78
N ALA A 35 -0.04 31.06 11.20
CA ALA A 35 -0.68 29.83 10.70
C ALA A 35 -1.99 29.42 11.42
N CYS A 36 -2.60 30.25 12.26
CA CYS A 36 -3.87 29.92 12.90
C CYS A 36 -5.04 29.80 11.88
N PRO A 37 -5.74 28.65 11.78
CA PRO A 37 -6.83 28.46 10.82
C PRO A 37 -8.11 29.27 11.11
N ASN A 38 -8.16 29.99 12.23
CA ASN A 38 -9.24 30.93 12.57
C ASN A 38 -8.93 32.39 12.24
N ARG A 39 -7.78 32.69 11.59
CA ARG A 39 -7.43 34.04 11.15
C ARG A 39 -8.22 34.42 9.89
N ARG A 40 -9.52 34.68 10.07
CA ARG A 40 -10.37 35.33 9.06
C ARG A 40 -10.42 36.81 9.40
N ASP A 41 -10.27 37.64 8.38
CA ASP A 41 -10.05 39.08 8.47
C ASP A 41 -10.80 39.80 9.61
N ARG A 42 -10.00 40.54 10.40
CA ARG A 42 -10.31 41.57 11.40
C ARG A 42 -10.89 41.08 12.75
N ILE A 43 -10.09 41.40 13.79
CA ILE A 43 -10.32 41.34 15.25
C ILE A 43 -9.94 40.01 15.92
N CYS A 44 -8.63 39.74 16.06
CA CYS A 44 -8.12 39.42 17.39
C CYS A 44 -7.60 40.74 17.96
N SER A 45 -8.49 41.52 18.58
CA SER A 45 -8.03 42.60 19.45
C SER A 45 -7.29 41.91 20.60
N THR A 46 -5.97 42.08 20.65
CA THR A 46 -5.15 42.12 21.87
C THR A 46 -5.92 41.80 23.15
N GLU A 47 -6.21 40.52 23.39
CA GLU A 47 -6.63 40.09 24.70
C GLU A 47 -5.35 39.97 25.54
N GLU A 48 -5.32 40.63 26.69
CA GLU A 48 -4.20 40.62 27.64
C GLU A 48 -3.72 39.18 27.95
N ARG A 49 -4.64 38.21 27.91
CA ARG A 49 -4.35 36.77 28.10
C ARG A 49 -3.51 36.14 26.99
N VAL A 50 -3.62 36.59 25.75
CA VAL A 50 -2.81 36.09 24.63
C VAL A 50 -1.41 36.70 24.69
N SER A 51 -1.29 37.99 25.00
CA SER A 51 0.01 38.66 25.21
C SER A 51 0.84 37.98 26.31
N VAL A 52 0.22 37.63 27.43
CA VAL A 52 0.89 36.93 28.54
C VAL A 52 1.41 35.56 28.12
N LEU A 53 0.64 34.82 27.31
CA LEU A 53 1.10 33.53 26.77
C LEU A 53 2.25 33.73 25.78
N ASP A 54 2.16 34.74 24.91
CA ASP A 54 3.20 35.01 23.91
C ASP A 54 4.51 35.47 24.52
N GLU A 55 4.45 36.30 25.57
CA GLU A 55 5.62 36.71 26.35
C GLU A 55 6.24 35.52 27.08
N ALA A 56 5.43 34.64 27.66
CA ALA A 56 5.92 33.44 28.33
C ALA A 56 6.63 32.47 27.36
N HIS A 57 6.10 32.30 26.15
CA HIS A 57 6.76 31.48 25.12
C HIS A 57 8.02 32.16 24.57
N ALA A 58 7.98 33.46 24.29
CA ALA A 58 9.14 34.22 23.85
C ALA A 58 10.28 34.17 24.87
N ALA A 59 9.96 34.27 26.17
CA ALA A 59 10.92 34.13 27.26
C ALA A 59 11.58 32.75 27.29
N VAL A 60 10.81 31.67 27.13
CA VAL A 60 11.37 30.30 27.08
C VAL A 60 12.26 30.09 25.86
N LEU A 61 11.86 30.64 24.71
CA LEU A 61 12.61 30.50 23.46
C LEU A 61 13.81 31.46 23.38
N GLY A 62 13.85 32.47 24.24
CA GLY A 62 14.83 33.55 24.20
C GLY A 62 14.71 34.34 22.91
N ILE A 63 13.50 34.78 22.58
CA ILE A 63 13.17 35.61 21.42
C ILE A 63 12.79 37.00 21.91
N SER A 64 13.35 38.04 21.30
CA SER A 64 13.05 39.43 21.64
C SER A 64 12.25 40.12 20.54
N THR A 65 11.30 40.97 20.91
CA THR A 65 10.60 41.85 19.96
C THR A 65 11.61 42.72 19.20
N GLY A 66 11.53 42.74 17.87
CA GLY A 66 12.47 43.42 16.97
C GLY A 66 13.63 42.55 16.46
N GLU A 67 13.84 41.35 17.01
CA GLU A 67 14.83 40.39 16.51
C GLU A 67 14.45 39.88 15.12
N THR A 68 15.43 39.62 14.25
CA THR A 68 15.23 38.92 12.97
C THR A 68 15.96 37.59 13.02
N ILE A 69 15.22 36.48 12.95
CA ILE A 69 15.76 35.11 13.00
C ILE A 69 15.35 34.31 11.77
N THR A 70 16.09 33.26 11.42
CA THR A 70 15.64 32.33 10.38
C THR A 70 14.62 31.34 10.92
N TRP A 71 13.79 30.75 10.06
CA TRP A 71 12.87 29.68 10.46
C TRP A 71 13.59 28.45 11.03
N GLY A 72 14.74 28.09 10.47
CA GLY A 72 15.60 27.03 10.99
C GLY A 72 16.04 27.30 12.43
N GLU A 73 16.43 28.55 12.72
CA GLU A 73 16.81 28.99 14.07
C GLU A 73 15.62 28.97 15.04
N ALA A 74 14.43 29.40 14.59
CA ALA A 74 13.21 29.30 15.40
C ALA A 74 12.87 27.85 15.77
N LYS A 75 12.89 26.93 14.80
CA LYS A 75 12.66 25.49 15.04
C LYS A 75 13.68 24.90 16.02
N ARG A 76 14.95 25.26 15.86
CA ARG A 76 16.05 24.83 16.74
C ARG A 76 15.83 25.29 18.18
N ARG A 77 15.50 26.58 18.39
CA ARG A 77 15.19 27.13 19.71
C ARG A 77 13.97 26.45 20.34
N ILE A 78 12.93 26.13 19.55
CA ILE A 78 11.77 25.35 20.02
C ILE A 78 12.20 23.96 20.46
N SER A 79 12.96 23.21 19.66
CA SER A 79 13.35 21.84 20.02
C SER A 79 14.32 21.78 21.20
N GLU A 80 15.20 22.76 21.34
CA GLU A 80 16.23 22.76 22.38
C GLU A 80 15.75 23.36 23.71
N LYS A 81 14.94 24.42 23.67
CA LYS A 81 14.62 25.22 24.86
C LYS A 81 13.23 24.93 25.43
N MET A 82 12.28 24.49 24.61
CA MET A 82 10.90 24.21 25.04
C MET A 82 10.77 22.77 25.56
N THR A 83 11.17 22.52 26.80
CA THR A 83 10.92 21.22 27.45
C THR A 83 9.44 21.06 27.81
N ILE A 84 8.96 19.83 28.03
CA ILE A 84 7.57 19.58 28.46
C ILE A 84 7.24 20.35 29.75
N GLU A 85 8.18 20.41 30.69
CA GLU A 85 8.03 21.17 31.93
C GLU A 85 7.89 22.68 31.68
N LYS A 86 8.78 23.25 30.87
CA LYS A 86 8.74 24.68 30.49
C LYS A 86 7.50 25.01 29.68
N PHE A 87 7.07 24.12 28.79
CA PHE A 87 5.81 24.24 28.05
C PHE A 87 4.62 24.27 29.00
N HIS A 88 4.54 23.38 29.98
CA HIS A 88 3.45 23.39 30.96
C HIS A 88 3.45 24.64 31.84
N ALA A 89 4.62 25.19 32.17
CA ALA A 89 4.74 26.45 32.88
C ALA A 89 4.27 27.64 32.02
N ALA A 90 4.77 27.75 30.78
CA ALA A 90 4.42 28.81 29.85
C ALA A 90 2.93 28.78 29.44
N CYS A 91 2.35 27.58 29.30
CA CYS A 91 0.93 27.39 28.99
C CYS A 91 0.04 27.27 30.24
N SER A 92 0.50 27.64 31.43
CA SER A 92 -0.25 27.43 32.68
C SER A 92 -1.64 28.07 32.68
N SER A 93 -1.80 29.22 32.02
CA SER A 93 -3.07 29.95 31.84
C SER A 93 -3.83 29.57 30.56
N CYS A 94 -3.31 28.64 29.73
CA CYS A 94 -3.91 28.28 28.45
C CYS A 94 -5.07 27.28 28.63
N SER A 95 -6.27 27.67 28.19
CA SER A 95 -7.49 26.84 28.25
C SER A 95 -7.42 25.58 27.39
N TRP A 96 -6.51 25.53 26.41
CA TRP A 96 -6.30 24.38 25.52
C TRP A 96 -5.25 23.39 26.05
N LYS A 97 -4.54 23.72 27.14
CA LYS A 97 -3.49 22.86 27.73
C LYS A 97 -4.02 21.47 28.09
N ALA A 98 -5.24 21.38 28.61
CA ALA A 98 -5.88 20.12 28.99
C ALA A 98 -6.16 19.18 27.79
N LEU A 99 -6.18 19.71 26.57
CA LEU A 99 -6.45 18.94 25.34
C LEU A 99 -5.19 18.25 24.79
N GLY A 100 -4.00 18.56 25.33
CA GLY A 100 -2.75 17.86 25.02
C GLY A 100 -2.23 18.05 23.59
N PHE A 101 -2.86 18.86 22.73
CA PHE A 101 -2.48 19.04 21.33
C PHE A 101 -1.07 19.61 21.17
N CYS A 102 -0.79 20.73 21.83
CA CYS A 102 0.52 21.39 21.75
C CYS A 102 1.61 20.57 22.46
N GLU A 103 1.27 19.87 23.55
CA GLU A 103 2.18 18.94 24.21
C GLU A 103 2.53 17.75 23.28
N THR A 104 1.55 17.21 22.56
CA THR A 104 1.74 16.12 21.59
C THR A 104 2.58 16.58 20.40
N ALA A 105 2.33 17.79 19.88
CA ALA A 105 3.14 18.39 18.83
C ALA A 105 4.59 18.61 19.31
N LEU A 106 4.78 19.09 20.54
CA LEU A 106 6.09 19.26 21.16
C LEU A 106 6.81 17.92 21.38
N ARG A 107 6.08 16.86 21.78
CA ARG A 107 6.62 15.49 21.88
C ARG A 107 7.05 14.93 20.52
N LYS A 108 6.36 15.31 19.43
CA LYS A 108 6.75 14.97 18.05
C LYS A 108 7.96 15.78 17.55
N LEU A 109 8.21 16.96 18.14
CA LEU A 109 9.38 17.82 17.87
C LEU A 109 10.61 17.45 18.73
N GLY A 110 10.41 16.85 19.91
CA GLY A 110 11.46 16.30 20.77
C GLY A 110 12.33 15.25 20.05
N PRO A 111 13.55 14.96 20.57
CA PRO A 111 14.73 14.67 19.77
C PRO A 111 14.55 13.56 18.73
N ARG A 112 14.39 14.00 17.47
CA ARG A 112 15.16 13.45 16.34
C ARG A 112 16.62 13.88 16.51
N VAL A 113 17.35 13.26 17.42
CA VAL A 113 18.83 13.35 17.42
C VAL A 113 19.30 12.47 16.26
N LEU A 114 19.46 13.08 15.10
CA LEU A 114 20.46 12.66 14.15
C LEU A 114 21.78 13.28 14.61
N LEU A 115 22.79 12.44 14.86
CA LEU A 115 24.23 12.76 14.85
C LEU A 115 24.68 14.12 15.45
N LEU A 116 24.96 14.18 16.76
CA LEU A 116 26.06 15.04 17.29
C LEU A 116 26.40 14.83 18.78
N PHE A 117 26.31 13.60 19.29
CA PHE A 117 26.85 13.25 20.61
C PHE A 117 27.75 12.02 20.52
N VAL A 118 28.96 12.21 19.98
CA VAL A 118 30.03 11.19 19.98
C VAL A 118 31.09 11.44 21.05
N LEU A 119 31.09 12.53 21.84
CA LEU A 119 32.30 12.85 22.62
C LEU A 119 32.27 12.98 24.14
N LEU A 120 31.16 12.97 24.88
CA LEU A 120 31.25 13.21 26.35
C LEU A 120 30.28 12.43 27.24
N SER A 121 30.12 11.13 27.01
CA SER A 121 29.63 10.20 28.05
C SER A 121 30.22 8.82 27.80
N GLY A 122 30.84 8.22 28.81
CA GLY A 122 31.47 6.90 28.72
C GLY A 122 30.57 5.83 28.10
N PRO A 123 31.16 4.74 27.58
CA PRO A 123 30.47 3.83 26.68
C PRO A 123 29.27 3.21 27.39
N ILE A 124 28.06 3.54 26.92
CA ILE A 124 26.96 2.59 27.04
C ILE A 124 27.36 1.43 26.14
N VAL A 125 27.82 0.35 26.75
CA VAL A 125 28.04 -0.94 26.10
C VAL A 125 26.67 -1.45 25.64
N TRP A 126 26.21 -0.96 24.49
CA TRP A 126 25.50 -1.85 23.59
C TRP A 126 26.53 -2.90 23.24
N ALA A 127 26.30 -4.14 23.68
CA ALA A 127 27.00 -5.26 23.08
C ALA A 127 26.75 -5.13 21.59
N ALA A 128 27.76 -4.64 20.85
CA ALA A 128 27.81 -4.78 19.42
C ALA A 128 27.49 -6.25 19.16
N PRO A 129 26.52 -6.58 18.30
CA PRO A 129 26.38 -7.97 17.90
C PRO A 129 27.78 -8.40 17.46
N ALA A 130 28.29 -9.48 18.08
CA ALA A 130 29.56 -10.06 17.71
C ALA A 130 29.65 -10.02 16.18
N GLN A 131 30.71 -9.41 15.65
CA GLN A 131 30.95 -9.43 14.21
C GLN A 131 30.70 -10.87 13.75
N PRO A 132 29.75 -11.11 12.82
CA PRO A 132 29.56 -12.46 12.35
C PRO A 132 30.89 -12.90 11.73
N SER A 133 31.47 -13.91 12.38
CA SER A 133 32.59 -14.69 11.89
C SER A 133 32.46 -14.88 10.38
N ARG A 134 33.50 -14.45 9.65
CA ARG A 134 33.78 -14.70 8.22
C ARG A 134 32.95 -15.84 7.64
N VAL A 135 32.08 -15.55 6.66
CA VAL A 135 32.03 -16.21 5.33
C VAL A 135 31.25 -15.28 4.39
N VAL A 136 31.83 -14.99 3.23
CA VAL A 136 31.22 -14.27 2.11
C VAL A 136 29.88 -14.91 1.74
N MET A 137 28.77 -14.17 1.86
CA MET A 137 27.41 -14.67 1.61
C MET A 137 26.93 -14.47 0.16
N SER A 138 27.82 -14.09 -0.75
CA SER A 138 27.51 -14.07 -2.17
C SER A 138 27.69 -15.45 -2.78
N GLY A 139 26.73 -15.87 -3.58
CA GLY A 139 26.77 -17.14 -4.28
C GLY A 139 25.44 -17.44 -4.98
N PRO A 140 25.30 -18.64 -5.57
CA PRO A 140 24.04 -19.07 -6.16
C PRO A 140 22.88 -18.95 -5.15
N ILE A 141 21.78 -18.34 -5.58
CA ILE A 141 20.65 -17.96 -4.70
C ILE A 141 20.09 -19.12 -3.85
N ASP A 142 20.05 -20.34 -4.38
CA ASP A 142 19.51 -21.51 -3.67
C ASP A 142 20.39 -21.92 -2.48
N ARG A 143 21.72 -21.85 -2.65
CA ARG A 143 22.70 -22.08 -1.60
C ARG A 143 22.61 -20.99 -0.55
N VAL A 144 22.64 -19.71 -0.95
CA VAL A 144 22.55 -18.57 -0.02
C VAL A 144 21.30 -18.70 0.84
N GLN A 145 20.14 -18.94 0.21
CA GLN A 145 18.89 -19.15 0.92
C GLN A 145 18.95 -20.33 1.91
N ARG A 146 19.46 -21.48 1.47
CA ARG A 146 19.55 -22.69 2.30
C ARG A 146 20.46 -22.47 3.50
N ASP A 147 21.62 -21.88 3.28
CA ASP A 147 22.64 -21.65 4.30
C ASP A 147 22.15 -20.62 5.31
N VAL A 148 21.59 -19.50 4.87
CA VAL A 148 21.00 -18.48 5.75
C VAL A 148 19.89 -19.08 6.61
N LEU A 149 18.89 -19.69 6.00
CA LEU A 149 17.70 -20.14 6.74
C LEU A 149 18.01 -21.31 7.66
N LYS A 150 18.96 -22.20 7.31
CA LYS A 150 19.43 -23.24 8.24
C LYS A 150 20.11 -22.63 9.47
N GLN A 151 20.96 -21.63 9.27
CA GLN A 151 21.70 -20.98 10.36
C GLN A 151 20.81 -20.10 11.25
N ARG A 152 19.68 -19.62 10.72
CA ARG A 152 18.76 -18.69 11.41
C ARG A 152 17.61 -19.35 12.18
N LYS A 153 17.57 -20.68 12.34
CA LYS A 153 16.57 -21.32 13.21
C LYS A 153 16.56 -20.69 14.61
N SER A 154 15.36 -20.51 15.18
CA SER A 154 15.21 -19.71 16.40
C SER A 154 14.12 -20.27 17.31
N LYS A 155 14.54 -20.74 18.50
CA LYS A 155 13.62 -21.13 19.57
C LYS A 155 12.73 -19.96 20.00
N ALA A 156 13.28 -18.74 20.01
CA ALA A 156 12.51 -17.54 20.33
C ALA A 156 11.39 -17.31 19.32
N ALA A 157 11.71 -17.34 18.02
CA ALA A 157 10.70 -17.21 16.95
C ALA A 157 9.62 -18.29 17.08
N ARG A 158 10.00 -19.56 17.30
CA ARG A 158 9.04 -20.66 17.48
C ARG A 158 8.09 -20.46 18.66
N GLU A 159 8.60 -20.00 19.81
CA GLU A 159 7.79 -19.73 21.00
C GLU A 159 6.82 -18.56 20.79
N ILE A 160 7.29 -17.48 20.14
CA ILE A 160 6.45 -16.33 19.77
C ILE A 160 5.34 -16.76 18.84
N SER A 161 5.66 -17.54 17.81
CA SER A 161 4.66 -18.00 16.85
C SER A 161 3.64 -18.95 17.46
N SER A 162 4.06 -19.79 18.42
CA SER A 162 3.13 -20.60 19.23
C SER A 162 2.15 -19.73 20.03
N ALA A 163 2.62 -18.64 20.65
CA ALA A 163 1.76 -17.70 21.36
C ALA A 163 0.81 -16.95 20.40
N PHE A 164 1.31 -16.55 19.23
CA PHE A 164 0.53 -15.88 18.20
C PHE A 164 -0.56 -16.79 17.59
N ARG A 165 -0.26 -18.07 17.38
CA ARG A 165 -1.25 -19.07 16.94
C ARG A 165 -2.37 -19.26 17.95
N ASP A 166 -2.05 -19.31 19.24
CA ASP A 166 -3.07 -19.40 20.31
C ASP A 166 -3.98 -18.15 20.30
N LEU A 167 -3.41 -16.96 20.08
CA LEU A 167 -4.17 -15.71 19.95
C LEU A 167 -5.18 -15.81 18.79
N LYS A 168 -4.73 -16.27 17.61
CA LYS A 168 -5.59 -16.47 16.42
C LYS A 168 -6.68 -17.53 16.63
N LYS A 169 -6.36 -18.63 17.32
CA LYS A 169 -7.31 -19.69 17.67
C LYS A 169 -8.29 -19.32 18.80
N LYS A 170 -8.26 -18.07 19.27
CA LYS A 170 -9.08 -17.56 20.38
C LYS A 170 -8.76 -18.20 21.75
N SER A 171 -7.61 -18.84 21.89
CA SER A 171 -7.10 -19.39 23.16
C SER A 171 -6.33 -18.32 23.95
N TRP A 172 -7.00 -17.22 24.28
CA TRP A 172 -6.35 -15.98 24.75
C TRP A 172 -5.57 -16.12 26.06
N ASP A 173 -6.07 -16.91 27.03
CA ASP A 173 -5.33 -17.16 28.28
C ASP A 173 -4.02 -17.94 28.03
N SER A 174 -4.05 -18.88 27.08
CA SER A 174 -2.84 -19.62 26.68
C SER A 174 -1.85 -18.70 25.97
N ALA A 175 -2.34 -17.88 25.03
CA ALA A 175 -1.55 -16.88 24.33
C ALA A 175 -0.86 -15.93 25.32
N LEU A 176 -1.59 -15.44 26.33
CA LEU A 176 -1.08 -14.56 27.38
C LEU A 176 0.01 -15.23 28.23
N ARG A 177 -0.18 -16.48 28.65
CA ARG A 177 0.85 -17.22 29.42
C ARG A 177 2.12 -17.43 28.59
N LYS A 178 1.96 -17.88 27.34
CA LYS A 178 3.09 -18.13 26.44
C LYS A 178 3.84 -16.84 26.10
N SER A 179 3.12 -15.73 25.85
CA SER A 179 3.76 -14.45 25.54
C SER A 179 4.57 -13.91 26.74
N ARG A 180 4.05 -14.05 27.96
CA ARG A 180 4.79 -13.70 29.19
C ARG A 180 6.07 -14.50 29.34
N ALA A 181 6.01 -15.82 29.12
CA ALA A 181 7.19 -16.67 29.15
C ALA A 181 8.21 -16.29 28.07
N ALA A 182 7.75 -15.88 26.88
CA ALA A 182 8.59 -15.48 25.76
C ALA A 182 9.28 -14.12 25.94
N ARG A 183 8.85 -13.26 26.88
CA ARG A 183 9.47 -11.94 27.15
C ARG A 183 10.97 -11.99 27.46
N ARG A 184 11.48 -13.15 27.89
CA ARG A 184 12.92 -13.38 28.12
C ARG A 184 13.75 -13.25 26.85
N HIS A 185 13.15 -13.44 25.68
CA HIS A 185 13.80 -13.28 24.38
C HIS A 185 13.79 -11.80 23.99
N ILE A 186 14.87 -11.09 24.34
CA ILE A 186 14.96 -9.62 24.16
C ILE A 186 14.71 -9.20 22.70
N GLU A 187 15.20 -9.97 21.73
CA GLU A 187 15.01 -9.73 20.28
C GLU A 187 13.54 -9.73 19.82
N PHE A 188 12.65 -10.41 20.57
CA PHE A 188 11.21 -10.53 20.27
C PHE A 188 10.32 -10.04 21.41
N ARG A 189 10.85 -9.15 22.27
CA ARG A 189 10.11 -8.60 23.40
C ARG A 189 8.87 -7.84 22.95
N ASP A 190 8.98 -7.09 21.85
CA ASP A 190 7.90 -6.34 21.22
C ASP A 190 6.74 -7.25 20.77
N TYR A 191 7.04 -8.40 20.15
CA TYR A 191 6.01 -9.41 19.82
C TYR A 191 5.34 -9.97 21.07
N SER A 192 6.12 -10.27 22.12
CA SER A 192 5.56 -10.79 23.37
C SER A 192 4.58 -9.79 23.99
N GLN A 193 4.96 -8.51 24.04
CA GLN A 193 4.12 -7.42 24.52
C GLN A 193 2.88 -7.24 23.63
N TRP A 194 3.05 -7.30 22.31
CA TRP A 194 1.95 -7.18 21.36
C TRP A 194 0.90 -8.28 21.53
N ILE A 195 1.35 -9.53 21.65
CA ILE A 195 0.46 -10.70 21.86
C ILE A 195 -0.26 -10.58 23.19
N GLU A 196 0.43 -10.16 24.25
CA GLU A 196 -0.18 -9.91 25.55
C GLU A 196 -1.24 -8.82 25.50
N ALA A 197 -0.92 -7.67 24.92
CA ALA A 197 -1.85 -6.55 24.78
C ALA A 197 -3.10 -6.99 23.98
N SER A 198 -2.88 -7.70 22.87
CA SER A 198 -3.96 -8.21 22.02
C SER A 198 -4.81 -9.27 22.74
N ALA A 199 -4.20 -10.18 23.51
CA ALA A 199 -4.94 -11.17 24.29
C ALA A 199 -5.78 -10.51 25.39
N GLN A 200 -5.23 -9.52 26.09
CA GLN A 200 -5.96 -8.74 27.10
C GLN A 200 -7.14 -8.00 26.48
N LEU A 201 -6.96 -7.40 25.30
CA LEU A 201 -8.05 -6.74 24.57
C LEU A 201 -9.19 -7.72 24.25
N ARG A 202 -8.87 -8.90 23.70
CA ARG A 202 -9.90 -9.91 23.40
C ARG A 202 -10.62 -10.42 24.64
N LEU A 203 -9.89 -10.61 25.75
CA LEU A 203 -10.47 -10.97 27.03
C LEU A 203 -11.37 -9.85 27.58
N ALA A 204 -11.03 -8.58 27.36
CA ALA A 204 -11.85 -7.43 27.73
C ALA A 204 -13.16 -7.39 26.93
N GLU A 205 -13.10 -7.59 25.61
CA GLU A 205 -14.27 -7.70 24.74
C GLU A 205 -15.21 -8.84 25.18
N ALA A 206 -14.64 -10.00 25.52
CA ALA A 206 -15.42 -11.14 26.01
C ALA A 206 -16.07 -10.87 27.37
N ALA A 207 -15.37 -10.21 28.30
CA ALA A 207 -15.93 -9.82 29.59
C ALA A 207 -17.06 -8.79 29.42
N LEU A 208 -16.90 -7.82 28.52
CA LEU A 208 -17.92 -6.83 28.17
C LEU A 208 -19.18 -7.51 27.61
N GLY A 209 -19.02 -8.46 26.69
CA GLY A 209 -20.13 -9.24 26.13
C GLY A 209 -20.89 -10.06 27.18
N ARG A 210 -20.19 -10.55 28.21
CA ARG A 210 -20.77 -11.25 29.38
C ARG A 210 -21.29 -10.30 30.47
N LYS A 211 -21.37 -8.99 30.19
CA LYS A 211 -21.81 -7.95 31.12
C LYS A 211 -20.98 -7.85 32.42
N ARG A 212 -19.72 -8.33 32.41
CA ARG A 212 -18.78 -8.22 33.54
C ARG A 212 -17.97 -6.94 33.42
N TYR A 213 -18.63 -5.79 33.61
CA TYR A 213 -18.07 -4.48 33.24
C TYR A 213 -16.80 -4.10 34.01
N GLY A 214 -16.71 -4.37 35.32
CA GLY A 214 -15.50 -4.12 36.10
C GLY A 214 -14.29 -4.91 35.60
N ASP A 215 -14.51 -6.19 35.25
CA ASP A 215 -13.48 -7.07 34.69
C ASP A 215 -13.06 -6.65 33.27
N ALA A 216 -14.01 -6.19 32.46
CA ALA A 216 -13.74 -5.65 31.13
C ALA A 216 -12.86 -4.39 31.19
N VAL A 217 -13.15 -3.46 32.11
CA VAL A 217 -12.30 -2.26 32.31
C VAL A 217 -10.88 -2.66 32.72
N LEU A 218 -10.72 -3.52 33.72
CA LEU A 218 -9.40 -3.94 34.20
C LEU A 218 -8.56 -4.58 33.09
N LYS A 219 -9.16 -5.43 32.25
CA LYS A 219 -8.48 -6.07 31.13
C LYS A 219 -8.15 -5.09 30.00
N ALA A 220 -9.05 -4.16 29.70
CA ALA A 220 -8.80 -3.12 28.70
C ALA A 220 -7.66 -2.19 29.13
N GLU A 221 -7.62 -1.77 30.40
CA GLU A 221 -6.51 -0.98 30.95
C GLU A 221 -5.17 -1.72 30.86
N ARG A 222 -5.14 -3.03 31.16
CA ARG A 222 -3.95 -3.85 30.98
C ARG A 222 -3.50 -3.91 29.52
N ALA A 223 -4.44 -4.01 28.58
CA ALA A 223 -4.12 -3.97 27.15
C ALA A 223 -3.52 -2.61 26.75
N ILE A 224 -4.15 -1.52 27.18
CA ILE A 224 -3.70 -0.14 26.95
C ILE A 224 -2.29 0.07 27.47
N SER A 225 -2.01 -0.28 28.73
CA SER A 225 -0.68 -0.17 29.32
C SER A 225 0.36 -0.97 28.53
N ALA A 226 0.03 -2.18 28.09
CA ALA A 226 0.94 -3.01 27.32
C ALA A 226 1.22 -2.43 25.90
N TYR A 227 0.22 -1.88 25.22
CA TYR A 227 0.44 -1.19 23.94
C TYR A 227 1.29 0.08 24.09
N LEU A 228 1.04 0.89 25.13
CA LEU A 228 1.84 2.08 25.42
C LEU A 228 3.29 1.73 25.77
N GLU A 229 3.54 0.59 26.41
CA GLU A 229 4.88 0.09 26.67
C GLU A 229 5.66 -0.15 25.37
N ILE A 230 5.02 -0.75 24.35
CA ILE A 230 5.65 -0.99 23.04
C ILE A 230 6.05 0.33 22.38
N LEU A 231 5.16 1.33 22.41
CA LEU A 231 5.47 2.66 21.86
C LEU A 231 6.71 3.28 22.50
N ARG A 232 6.87 3.11 23.82
CA ARG A 232 8.00 3.68 24.57
C ARG A 232 9.28 2.85 24.43
N GLN A 233 9.20 1.53 24.48
CA GLN A 233 10.37 0.65 24.53
C GLN A 233 10.82 0.16 23.15
N SER A 234 9.94 0.18 22.15
CA SER A 234 10.17 -0.46 20.86
C SER A 234 9.65 0.43 19.71
N PRO A 235 10.28 1.60 19.49
CA PRO A 235 9.94 2.53 18.40
C PRO A 235 10.21 1.92 17.01
N HIS A 236 10.77 0.71 16.97
CA HIS A 236 11.00 -0.08 15.77
C HIS A 236 10.22 -1.39 15.79
N SER A 237 9.07 -1.50 16.47
CA SER A 237 8.23 -2.70 16.35
C SER A 237 7.47 -2.77 15.01
N PRO A 238 7.44 -3.90 14.29
CA PRO A 238 6.67 -4.04 13.05
C PRO A 238 5.17 -3.83 13.25
N HIS A 239 4.69 -3.95 14.49
CA HIS A 239 3.30 -3.74 14.86
C HIS A 239 2.88 -2.28 15.00
N LEU A 240 3.80 -1.31 14.90
CA LEU A 240 3.48 0.11 15.09
C LEU A 240 2.42 0.65 14.12
N LEU A 241 2.33 0.10 12.91
CA LEU A 241 1.31 0.48 11.93
C LEU A 241 -0.11 0.12 12.41
N ASP A 242 -0.25 -1.00 13.11
CA ASP A 242 -1.53 -1.50 13.61
C ASP A 242 -1.79 -1.08 15.07
N LEU A 243 -0.78 -0.51 15.74
CA LEU A 243 -0.81 -0.29 17.18
C LEU A 243 -1.83 0.76 17.60
N GLU A 244 -1.85 1.91 16.93
CA GLU A 244 -2.77 2.99 17.30
C GLU A 244 -4.25 2.58 17.13
N GLU A 245 -4.58 1.79 16.11
CA GLU A 245 -5.95 1.28 15.91
C GLU A 245 -6.35 0.26 17.00
N ASN A 246 -5.45 -0.64 17.39
CA ASN A 246 -5.70 -1.60 18.48
C ASN A 246 -5.75 -0.93 19.85
N LEU A 247 -4.89 0.07 20.09
CA LEU A 247 -4.88 0.87 21.30
C LEU A 247 -6.19 1.68 21.42
N ALA A 248 -6.61 2.33 20.35
CA ALA A 248 -7.91 3.01 20.31
C ALA A 248 -9.06 2.02 20.55
N THR A 249 -9.00 0.81 19.99
CA THR A 249 -10.01 -0.24 20.23
C THR A 249 -10.08 -0.62 21.71
N ALA A 250 -8.94 -0.76 22.38
CA ALA A 250 -8.90 -1.02 23.82
C ALA A 250 -9.48 0.14 24.64
N GLU A 251 -9.18 1.38 24.27
CA GLU A 251 -9.77 2.58 24.87
C GLU A 251 -11.30 2.63 24.65
N LEU A 252 -11.81 2.28 23.46
CA LEU A 252 -13.25 2.17 23.20
C LEU A 252 -13.92 1.11 24.08
N VAL A 253 -13.30 -0.06 24.26
CA VAL A 253 -13.81 -1.12 25.13
C VAL A 253 -13.82 -0.67 26.61
N ALA A 254 -12.78 0.04 27.06
CA ALA A 254 -12.72 0.63 28.39
C ALA A 254 -13.82 1.69 28.58
N GLY A 255 -14.07 2.53 27.56
CA GLY A 255 -15.13 3.53 27.53
C GLY A 255 -16.51 2.88 27.64
N ASP A 256 -16.78 1.88 26.80
CA ASP A 256 -18.02 1.09 26.79
C ASP A 256 -18.29 0.47 28.17
N ALA A 257 -17.30 -0.25 28.72
CA ALA A 257 -17.43 -0.92 30.00
C ALA A 257 -17.57 0.05 31.18
N SER A 258 -16.86 1.19 31.16
CA SER A 258 -16.98 2.22 32.19
C SER A 258 -18.37 2.86 32.20
N GLY A 259 -18.88 3.23 31.03
CA GLY A 259 -20.22 3.82 30.90
C GLY A 259 -21.32 2.87 31.36
N LEU A 260 -21.23 1.59 30.97
CA LEU A 260 -22.16 0.55 31.41
C LEU A 260 -22.05 0.23 32.91
N ALA A 261 -20.91 0.49 33.53
CA ALA A 261 -20.72 0.42 34.97
C ALA A 261 -21.14 1.71 35.72
N GLY A 262 -21.76 2.69 35.03
CA GLY A 262 -22.18 3.97 35.63
C GLY A 262 -21.06 4.99 35.85
N ARG A 263 -19.84 4.73 35.36
CA ARG A 263 -18.67 5.61 35.50
C ARG A 263 -18.53 6.54 34.30
N SER A 264 -19.42 7.53 34.21
CA SER A 264 -19.56 8.43 33.07
C SER A 264 -18.29 9.25 32.77
N ASP A 265 -17.63 9.81 33.78
CA ASP A 265 -16.42 10.63 33.59
C ASP A 265 -15.25 9.82 33.02
N SER A 266 -15.03 8.63 33.57
CA SER A 266 -14.02 7.70 33.02
C SER A 266 -14.37 7.26 31.60
N SER A 267 -15.65 7.05 31.30
CA SER A 267 -16.12 6.65 29.98
C SER A 267 -15.82 7.72 28.92
N LEU A 268 -16.15 8.99 29.20
CA LEU A 268 -15.85 10.12 28.30
C LEU A 268 -14.35 10.22 28.02
N ALA A 269 -13.52 10.19 29.06
CA ALA A 269 -12.06 10.28 28.91
C ALA A 269 -11.47 9.15 28.04
N TRP A 270 -12.02 7.93 28.14
CA TRP A 270 -11.61 6.82 27.27
C TRP A 270 -12.03 7.03 25.82
N TYR A 271 -13.28 7.43 25.56
CA TYR A 271 -13.74 7.68 24.20
C TYR A 271 -12.97 8.79 23.50
N GLU A 272 -12.73 9.90 24.20
CA GLU A 272 -12.07 11.07 23.62
C GLU A 272 -10.61 10.77 23.27
N ARG A 273 -9.91 9.97 24.09
CA ARG A 273 -8.58 9.43 23.74
C ARG A 273 -8.63 8.55 22.49
N ALA A 274 -9.60 7.64 22.43
CA ALA A 274 -9.74 6.76 21.26
C ALA A 274 -10.03 7.55 19.99
N PHE A 275 -10.95 8.52 20.04
CA PHE A 275 -11.27 9.39 18.90
C PHE A 275 -10.07 10.20 18.44
N GLN A 276 -9.26 10.69 19.39
CA GLN A 276 -8.04 11.42 19.07
C GLN A 276 -7.05 10.56 18.28
N ARG A 277 -6.85 9.29 18.67
CA ARG A 277 -5.97 8.35 17.93
C ARG A 277 -6.50 8.02 16.54
N LEU A 278 -7.82 7.91 16.43
CA LEU A 278 -8.49 7.56 15.17
C LEU A 278 -8.62 8.75 14.21
N ALA A 279 -8.43 9.98 14.70
CA ALA A 279 -8.55 11.20 13.90
C ALA A 279 -7.51 11.26 12.76
N ASP A 280 -6.28 10.79 13.01
CA ASP A 280 -5.19 10.82 12.03
C ASP A 280 -5.21 9.61 11.08
N SER A 281 -5.93 8.52 11.40
CA SER A 281 -5.82 7.21 10.73
C SER A 281 -7.00 6.84 9.82
N ARG A 282 -7.88 7.79 9.46
CA ARG A 282 -9.22 7.54 8.83
C ARG A 282 -10.12 6.59 9.66
N GLY A 283 -9.73 6.24 10.88
CA GLY A 283 -10.38 5.23 11.71
C GLY A 283 -11.74 5.67 12.26
N ILE A 284 -11.98 6.98 12.38
CA ILE A 284 -13.29 7.52 12.83
C ILE A 284 -14.43 6.97 11.97
N GLY A 285 -14.23 6.85 10.65
CA GLY A 285 -15.25 6.35 9.72
C GLY A 285 -15.65 4.88 9.94
N ARG A 286 -14.95 4.13 10.79
CA ARG A 286 -15.25 2.72 11.13
C ARG A 286 -15.91 2.55 12.50
N LEU A 287 -16.17 3.65 13.23
CA LEU A 287 -16.79 3.57 14.55
C LEU A 287 -18.20 2.98 14.46
N ARG A 288 -18.51 2.04 15.36
CA ARG A 288 -19.81 1.36 15.39
C ARG A 288 -20.90 2.30 15.91
N PRO A 289 -22.14 2.25 15.39
CA PRO A 289 -23.26 3.04 15.89
C PRO A 289 -23.49 2.92 17.41
N ALA A 290 -23.23 1.75 18.00
CA ALA A 290 -23.37 1.53 19.45
C ALA A 290 -22.39 2.39 20.28
N VAL A 291 -21.15 2.57 19.81
CA VAL A 291 -20.13 3.41 20.46
C VAL A 291 -20.56 4.87 20.40
N LEU A 292 -20.96 5.32 19.21
CA LEU A 292 -21.40 6.70 18.97
C LEU A 292 -22.64 7.06 19.80
N ARG A 293 -23.60 6.14 19.87
CA ARG A 293 -24.81 6.30 20.68
C ARG A 293 -24.48 6.45 22.15
N ARG A 294 -23.62 5.58 22.69
CA ARG A 294 -23.26 5.63 24.12
C ARG A 294 -22.52 6.91 24.46
N TYR A 295 -21.58 7.34 23.62
CA TYR A 295 -20.91 8.63 23.81
C TYR A 295 -21.91 9.79 23.81
N SER A 296 -22.82 9.83 22.84
CA SER A 296 -23.89 10.85 22.75
C SER A 296 -24.79 10.86 23.98
N GLU A 297 -25.25 9.68 24.45
CA GLU A 297 -26.09 9.55 25.65
C GLU A 297 -25.38 10.03 26.93
N ILE A 298 -24.06 9.84 27.05
CA ILE A 298 -23.28 10.33 28.19
C ILE A 298 -23.10 11.85 28.09
N CYS A 299 -22.75 12.38 26.91
CA CYS A 299 -22.63 13.82 26.67
C CYS A 299 -23.97 14.55 26.88
N ALA A 300 -25.11 13.93 26.60
CA ALA A 300 -26.43 14.52 26.85
C ALA A 300 -26.71 14.70 28.35
N LYS A 301 -26.14 13.84 29.20
CA LYS A 301 -26.24 13.97 30.66
C LYS A 301 -25.25 14.99 31.23
N LYS A 302 -24.07 15.11 30.61
CA LYS A 302 -22.99 16.00 31.06
C LYS A 302 -22.28 16.58 29.84
N MET A 303 -22.83 17.67 29.32
CA MET A 303 -22.25 18.36 28.17
C MET A 303 -20.96 19.07 28.58
N THR A 304 -19.88 18.78 27.85
CA THR A 304 -18.59 19.48 27.96
C THR A 304 -18.23 20.11 26.61
N PRO A 305 -17.34 21.13 26.58
CA PRO A 305 -16.85 21.68 25.32
C PRO A 305 -16.20 20.62 24.40
N VAL A 306 -15.56 19.61 25.01
CA VAL A 306 -14.93 18.48 24.30
C VAL A 306 -15.99 17.56 23.70
N CYS A 307 -17.04 17.23 24.45
CA CYS A 307 -18.22 16.53 23.97
C CYS A 307 -18.82 17.20 22.73
N LEU A 308 -19.11 18.49 22.82
CA LEU A 308 -19.70 19.24 21.70
C LEU A 308 -18.80 19.18 20.45
N SER A 309 -17.50 19.40 20.63
CA SER A 309 -16.52 19.40 19.54
C SER A 309 -16.43 18.03 18.85
N TRP A 310 -16.37 16.95 19.63
CA TRP A 310 -16.35 15.60 19.07
C TRP A 310 -17.68 15.23 18.42
N LEU A 311 -18.81 15.57 19.03
CA LEU A 311 -20.12 15.31 18.43
C LEU A 311 -20.27 15.99 17.07
N GLN A 312 -19.81 17.25 16.92
CA GLN A 312 -19.77 17.95 15.63
C GLN A 312 -18.83 17.28 14.62
N LYS A 313 -17.62 16.89 15.04
CA LYS A 313 -16.66 16.19 14.18
C LYS A 313 -17.19 14.82 13.72
N LEU A 314 -17.75 14.04 14.63
CA LEU A 314 -18.34 12.74 14.34
C LEU A 314 -19.56 12.90 13.42
N ALA A 315 -20.46 13.83 13.74
CA ALA A 315 -21.65 14.09 12.92
C ALA A 315 -21.28 14.50 11.50
N SER A 316 -20.21 15.27 11.28
CA SER A 316 -19.75 15.67 9.94
C SER A 316 -19.06 14.56 9.15
N THR A 317 -18.49 13.55 9.82
CA THR A 317 -17.71 12.49 9.19
C THR A 317 -18.55 11.45 8.44
N PHE A 318 -19.75 11.14 8.95
CA PHE A 318 -20.62 10.11 8.36
C PHE A 318 -21.66 10.69 7.37
N PRO A 319 -22.19 9.90 6.41
CA PRO A 319 -23.29 10.33 5.55
C PRO A 319 -24.56 10.65 6.36
N LYS A 320 -25.29 11.72 6.00
CA LYS A 320 -26.43 12.24 6.79
C LYS A 320 -27.50 11.20 7.14
N ALA A 321 -27.75 10.22 6.25
CA ALA A 321 -28.78 9.20 6.43
C ALA A 321 -28.27 7.91 7.10
N SER A 322 -26.99 7.83 7.49
CA SER A 322 -26.40 6.61 8.03
C SER A 322 -26.82 6.33 9.47
N GLU A 323 -26.72 5.07 9.89
CA GLU A 323 -27.02 4.64 11.27
C GLU A 323 -26.09 5.29 12.30
N GLU A 324 -24.86 5.61 11.90
CA GLU A 324 -23.88 6.35 12.71
C GLU A 324 -24.34 7.79 12.98
N THR A 325 -24.79 8.52 11.95
CA THR A 325 -25.34 9.86 12.15
C THR A 325 -26.59 9.80 13.04
N LYS A 326 -27.52 8.86 12.80
CA LYS A 326 -28.70 8.69 13.67
C LYS A 326 -28.32 8.40 15.13
N ALA A 327 -27.27 7.60 15.35
CA ALA A 327 -26.78 7.29 16.69
C ALA A 327 -26.26 8.52 17.44
N ILE A 328 -25.62 9.45 16.73
CA ILE A 328 -25.11 10.70 17.31
C ILE A 328 -26.26 11.68 17.56
N THR A 329 -27.10 11.91 16.56
CA THR A 329 -28.06 13.03 16.52
C THR A 329 -29.36 12.76 17.29
N LYS A 330 -29.60 11.51 17.75
CA LYS A 330 -30.74 11.19 18.62
C LYS A 330 -30.79 12.09 19.87
N GLY A 331 -29.63 12.46 20.43
CA GLY A 331 -29.53 13.36 21.58
C GLY A 331 -29.31 14.84 21.22
N PHE A 332 -29.01 15.15 19.96
CA PHE A 332 -28.59 16.47 19.47
C PHE A 332 -29.06 16.70 18.03
N PRO A 333 -30.38 16.88 17.78
CA PRO A 333 -30.93 17.05 16.43
C PRO A 333 -30.31 18.20 15.64
N GLU A 334 -29.87 19.26 16.34
CA GLU A 334 -29.23 20.46 15.79
C GLU A 334 -27.93 20.16 15.02
N LEU A 335 -27.26 19.04 15.30
CA LEU A 335 -26.05 18.63 14.58
C LEU A 335 -26.32 18.15 13.13
N LEU A 336 -27.59 18.02 12.72
CA LEU A 336 -27.98 17.72 11.34
C LEU A 336 -27.94 18.93 10.42
N GLU A 337 -27.87 20.14 10.97
CA GLU A 337 -27.79 21.39 10.23
C GLU A 337 -26.34 21.66 9.82
N ARG A 338 -25.96 21.18 8.62
CA ARG A 338 -24.61 21.44 8.08
C ARG A 338 -24.62 22.65 7.15
N PRO A 339 -23.71 23.63 7.30
CA PRO A 339 -23.43 24.58 6.22
C PRO A 339 -22.79 23.84 5.03
N ARG A 340 -23.17 24.22 3.80
CA ARG A 340 -22.61 23.66 2.55
C ARG A 340 -21.12 23.99 2.47
N VAL A 341 -20.27 22.96 2.35
CA VAL A 341 -18.86 23.12 2.00
C VAL A 341 -18.77 23.19 0.46
N PRO A 342 -18.09 24.20 -0.12
CA PRO A 342 -17.85 24.26 -1.56
C PRO A 342 -17.10 23.01 -2.05
N ARG A 343 -17.52 22.45 -3.19
CA ARG A 343 -16.78 21.41 -3.90
C ARG A 343 -15.47 22.01 -4.40
N TYR A 344 -14.35 21.43 -4.00
CA TYR A 344 -13.06 21.70 -4.62
C TYR A 344 -13.05 21.03 -5.99
N ASP A 345 -13.00 21.83 -7.05
CA ASP A 345 -12.76 21.37 -8.41
C ASP A 345 -11.29 20.90 -8.52
N ARG A 346 -11.07 19.72 -9.10
CA ARG A 346 -9.74 19.16 -9.37
C ARG A 346 -9.30 19.41 -10.81
N ALA A 347 -9.86 20.39 -11.49
CA ALA A 347 -9.35 20.87 -12.76
C ALA A 347 -8.20 21.86 -12.54
N THR A 348 -6.98 21.35 -12.32
CA THR A 348 -5.69 21.92 -12.78
C THR A 348 -4.53 21.13 -12.15
N GLN A 349 -4.09 20.08 -12.85
CA GLN A 349 -2.70 19.63 -12.77
C GLN A 349 -2.27 19.27 -14.19
N ALA A 350 -1.77 20.27 -14.92
CA ALA A 350 -1.04 20.03 -16.15
C ALA A 350 0.31 19.42 -15.78
N TYR A 351 0.41 18.10 -15.87
CA TYR A 351 1.64 17.33 -15.70
C TYR A 351 2.23 17.02 -17.08
N ARG A 352 3.24 17.79 -17.52
CA ARG A 352 3.88 17.62 -18.83
C ARG A 352 5.13 16.74 -18.71
N SER A 353 5.03 15.49 -19.15
CA SER A 353 6.13 14.62 -19.64
C SER A 353 5.60 13.28 -20.22
N PRO A 354 4.63 12.57 -19.59
CA PRO A 354 4.12 11.26 -20.05
C PRO A 354 3.23 11.29 -21.30
N ASP A 355 2.93 12.47 -21.85
CA ASP A 355 1.99 12.59 -22.98
C ASP A 355 2.71 12.67 -24.34
N ARG A 356 4.00 13.06 -24.38
CA ARG A 356 4.72 13.28 -25.65
C ARG A 356 5.12 11.98 -26.32
N ASP A 357 5.67 11.03 -25.57
CA ASP A 357 6.02 9.72 -26.10
C ASP A 357 4.73 8.96 -26.49
N VAL A 358 3.67 9.05 -25.69
CA VAL A 358 2.36 8.49 -26.04
C VAL A 358 1.83 9.08 -27.35
N ALA A 359 1.82 10.41 -27.50
CA ALA A 359 1.36 11.06 -28.72
C ALA A 359 2.21 10.68 -29.94
N ALA A 360 3.54 10.62 -29.79
CA ALA A 360 4.44 10.20 -30.87
C ALA A 360 4.20 8.73 -31.27
N MET A 361 4.00 7.85 -30.29
CA MET A 361 3.69 6.45 -30.54
C MET A 361 2.34 6.29 -31.24
N ASP A 362 1.30 7.00 -30.79
CA ASP A 362 -0.03 6.92 -31.39
C ASP A 362 -0.03 7.51 -32.82
N ALA A 363 0.73 8.59 -33.08
CA ALA A 363 0.92 9.13 -34.42
C ALA A 363 1.62 8.13 -35.36
N ALA A 364 2.71 7.49 -34.91
CA ALA A 364 3.41 6.47 -35.69
C ALA A 364 2.52 5.25 -36.00
N MET A 365 1.70 4.82 -35.03
CA MET A 365 0.71 3.76 -35.25
C MET A 365 -0.36 4.16 -36.27
N GLU A 366 -0.74 5.42 -36.31
CA GLU A 366 -1.73 5.88 -37.29
C GLU A 366 -1.19 5.83 -38.72
N ILE A 367 0.03 6.30 -38.93
CA ILE A 367 0.74 6.18 -40.23
C ILE A 367 0.83 4.69 -40.63
N TYR A 368 1.15 3.80 -39.69
CA TYR A 368 1.17 2.36 -39.94
C TYR A 368 -0.20 1.83 -40.38
N ARG A 369 -1.30 2.25 -39.75
CA ARG A 369 -2.66 1.84 -40.12
C ARG A 369 -3.11 2.36 -41.48
N LEU A 370 -2.61 3.53 -41.89
CA LEU A 370 -2.78 4.07 -43.24
C LEU A 370 -1.99 3.28 -44.30
N LYS A 371 -1.20 2.29 -43.89
CA LYS A 371 -0.33 1.44 -44.72
C LYS A 371 0.80 2.21 -45.40
N GLU A 372 1.16 3.36 -44.85
CA GLU A 372 2.33 4.13 -45.25
C GLU A 372 3.56 3.58 -44.51
N TYR A 373 3.93 2.33 -44.78
CA TYR A 373 4.85 1.59 -43.92
C TYR A 373 6.27 2.18 -43.92
N GLY A 374 6.76 2.69 -45.05
CA GLY A 374 8.03 3.42 -45.10
C GLY A 374 8.08 4.66 -44.18
N ASP A 375 7.00 5.44 -44.10
CA ASP A 375 6.93 6.61 -43.21
C ASP A 375 6.65 6.21 -41.76
N ALA A 376 5.89 5.14 -41.53
CA ALA A 376 5.72 4.54 -40.21
C ALA A 376 7.05 4.04 -39.64
N ALA A 377 7.89 3.39 -40.45
CA ALA A 377 9.23 2.95 -40.06
C ALA A 377 10.09 4.13 -39.58
N LYS A 378 10.15 5.22 -40.37
CA LYS A 378 10.87 6.45 -39.97
C LYS A 378 10.32 7.03 -38.67
N ALA A 379 9.00 7.04 -38.49
CA ALA A 379 8.37 7.56 -37.28
C ALA A 379 8.71 6.73 -36.04
N PHE A 380 8.73 5.39 -36.14
CA PHE A 380 9.14 4.51 -35.04
C PHE A 380 10.64 4.60 -34.74
N GLU A 381 11.50 4.76 -35.76
CA GLU A 381 12.92 5.02 -35.55
C GLU A 381 13.15 6.33 -34.80
N ALA A 382 12.48 7.41 -35.23
CA ALA A 382 12.53 8.70 -34.55
C ALA A 382 12.04 8.58 -33.10
N PHE A 383 10.97 7.83 -32.85
CA PHE A 383 10.50 7.54 -31.50
C PHE A 383 11.60 6.88 -30.64
N LEU A 384 12.28 5.86 -31.16
CA LEU A 384 13.32 5.14 -30.41
C LEU A 384 14.54 6.02 -30.11
N GLN A 385 14.85 6.97 -30.99
CA GLN A 385 15.93 7.94 -30.81
C GLN A 385 15.55 9.04 -29.80
N GLU A 386 14.34 9.59 -29.88
CA GLU A 386 13.86 10.66 -28.99
C GLU A 386 13.52 10.14 -27.59
N PHE A 387 12.97 8.91 -27.49
CA PHE A 387 12.48 8.32 -26.25
C PHE A 387 13.13 6.96 -25.90
N PRO A 388 14.48 6.87 -25.81
CA PRO A 388 15.20 5.60 -25.63
C PRO A 388 14.87 4.89 -24.31
N ARG A 389 14.35 5.63 -23.32
CA ARG A 389 13.94 5.11 -21.99
C ARG A 389 12.43 4.97 -21.82
N SER A 390 11.62 5.24 -22.85
CA SER A 390 10.16 5.08 -22.73
C SER A 390 9.80 3.62 -22.43
N ALA A 391 8.71 3.44 -21.66
CA ALA A 391 8.09 2.13 -21.46
C ALA A 391 7.54 1.54 -22.77
N LEU A 392 7.29 2.38 -23.79
CA LEU A 392 6.78 1.99 -25.10
C LEU A 392 7.86 1.58 -26.10
N ARG A 393 9.16 1.67 -25.74
CA ARG A 393 10.26 1.39 -26.69
C ARG A 393 10.19 0.00 -27.34
N TRP A 394 9.75 -1.03 -26.60
CA TRP A 394 9.63 -2.38 -27.16
C TRP A 394 8.44 -2.52 -28.10
N ARG A 395 7.36 -1.75 -27.85
CA ARG A 395 6.22 -1.62 -28.76
C ARG A 395 6.66 -0.93 -30.05
N ALA A 396 7.32 0.22 -29.95
CA ALA A 396 7.82 0.97 -31.10
C ALA A 396 8.80 0.14 -31.94
N ARG A 397 9.76 -0.56 -31.31
CA ARG A 397 10.70 -1.43 -32.02
C ARG A 397 10.03 -2.61 -32.71
N PHE A 398 8.98 -3.18 -32.11
CA PHE A 398 8.22 -4.27 -32.74
C PHE A 398 7.48 -3.76 -33.98
N TRP A 399 6.79 -2.62 -33.87
CA TRP A 399 6.05 -2.05 -35.00
C TRP A 399 6.96 -1.48 -36.09
N LEU A 400 8.17 -1.00 -35.74
CA LEU A 400 9.23 -0.73 -36.71
C LEU A 400 9.57 -1.98 -37.53
N ALA A 401 9.83 -3.11 -36.85
CA ALA A 401 10.13 -4.37 -37.53
C ALA A 401 8.97 -4.83 -38.43
N LYS A 402 7.71 -4.65 -37.98
CA LYS A 402 6.53 -4.93 -38.80
C LYS A 402 6.44 -4.03 -40.01
N ALA A 403 6.71 -2.73 -39.88
CA ALA A 403 6.70 -1.79 -41.00
C ALA A 403 7.77 -2.13 -42.05
N LEU A 404 9.01 -2.40 -41.61
CA LEU A 404 10.10 -2.84 -42.48
C LEU A 404 9.77 -4.15 -43.21
N LYS A 405 9.14 -5.10 -42.52
CA LYS A 405 8.72 -6.37 -43.12
C LYS A 405 7.70 -6.16 -44.26
N GLU A 406 6.76 -5.23 -44.09
CA GLU A 406 5.77 -4.90 -45.12
C GLU A 406 6.39 -4.14 -46.32
N GLU A 407 7.46 -3.38 -46.11
CA GLU A 407 8.27 -2.76 -47.17
C GLU A 407 9.20 -3.75 -47.89
N GLY A 408 9.29 -5.00 -47.43
CA GLY A 408 10.15 -6.03 -47.99
C GLY A 408 11.59 -6.06 -47.44
N GLU A 409 11.89 -5.24 -46.44
CA GLU A 409 13.20 -5.15 -45.76
C GLU A 409 13.35 -6.26 -44.70
N LEU A 410 13.38 -7.52 -45.16
CA LEU A 410 13.27 -8.69 -44.30
C LEU A 410 14.45 -8.87 -43.33
N GLU A 411 15.69 -8.63 -43.75
CA GLU A 411 16.85 -8.74 -42.85
C GLU A 411 16.81 -7.68 -41.74
N ALA A 412 16.48 -6.43 -42.09
CA ALA A 412 16.35 -5.34 -41.13
C ALA A 412 15.22 -5.62 -40.12
N ALA A 413 14.05 -6.05 -40.60
CA ALA A 413 12.95 -6.48 -39.75
C ALA A 413 13.36 -7.59 -38.77
N SER A 414 14.05 -8.64 -39.27
CA SER A 414 14.54 -9.74 -38.42
C SER A 414 15.51 -9.25 -37.35
N ALA A 415 16.45 -8.37 -37.69
CA ALA A 415 17.38 -7.79 -36.73
C ALA A 415 16.67 -7.02 -35.59
N HIS A 416 15.58 -6.32 -35.90
CA HIS A 416 14.78 -5.64 -34.87
C HIS A 416 14.03 -6.63 -33.96
N PHE A 417 13.40 -7.67 -34.51
CA PHE A 417 12.74 -8.72 -33.72
C PHE A 417 13.72 -9.45 -32.80
N GLU A 418 14.87 -9.86 -33.32
CA GLU A 418 15.91 -10.55 -32.55
C GLU A 418 16.51 -9.66 -31.46
N GLY A 419 16.66 -8.37 -31.73
CA GLY A 419 17.08 -7.42 -30.71
C GLY A 419 16.08 -7.27 -29.56
N ILE A 420 14.77 -7.38 -29.82
CA ILE A 420 13.75 -7.42 -28.75
C ILE A 420 13.88 -8.73 -27.97
N LEU A 421 14.07 -9.86 -28.64
CA LEU A 421 14.27 -11.15 -27.98
C LEU A 421 15.47 -11.13 -27.03
N GLY A 422 16.62 -10.61 -27.46
CA GLY A 422 17.83 -10.57 -26.61
C GLY A 422 17.72 -9.60 -25.43
N SER A 423 16.97 -8.50 -25.58
CA SER A 423 16.92 -7.44 -24.55
C SER A 423 15.68 -7.49 -23.65
N SER A 424 14.58 -8.08 -24.12
CA SER A 424 13.31 -8.13 -23.39
C SER A 424 12.50 -9.39 -23.70
N PRO A 425 13.09 -10.59 -23.52
CA PRO A 425 12.44 -11.85 -23.90
C PRO A 425 11.12 -12.06 -23.14
N LEU A 426 11.05 -11.60 -21.89
CA LEU A 426 9.87 -11.77 -21.03
C LEU A 426 8.70 -10.86 -21.38
N SER A 427 8.88 -9.85 -22.24
CA SER A 427 7.84 -8.88 -22.58
C SER A 427 6.82 -9.44 -23.56
N TYR A 428 5.65 -8.78 -23.67
CA TYR A 428 4.65 -9.12 -24.70
C TYR A 428 5.24 -9.05 -26.11
N TYR A 429 6.01 -8.01 -26.41
CA TYR A 429 6.66 -7.86 -27.72
C TYR A 429 7.84 -8.82 -27.91
N GLY A 430 8.50 -9.28 -26.84
CA GLY A 430 9.48 -10.37 -26.91
C GLY A 430 8.83 -11.69 -27.32
N MET A 431 7.71 -12.02 -26.69
CA MET A 431 6.88 -13.17 -27.09
C MET A 431 6.45 -13.08 -28.56
N LEU A 432 5.92 -11.94 -29.01
CA LEU A 432 5.52 -11.76 -30.42
C LEU A 432 6.71 -11.82 -31.38
N SER A 433 7.86 -11.27 -31.01
CA SER A 433 9.07 -11.33 -31.84
C SER A 433 9.56 -12.78 -32.02
N GLY A 434 9.37 -13.63 -31.00
CA GLY A 434 9.66 -15.06 -31.10
C GLY A 434 8.74 -15.75 -32.12
N LEU A 435 7.45 -15.41 -32.13
CA LEU A 435 6.50 -15.91 -33.13
C LEU A 435 6.86 -15.43 -34.55
N GLU A 436 7.25 -14.17 -34.72
CA GLU A 436 7.61 -13.60 -36.03
C GLU A 436 8.91 -14.20 -36.61
N THR A 437 9.85 -14.59 -35.75
CA THR A 437 11.16 -15.14 -36.16
C THR A 437 11.24 -16.66 -36.10
N GLY A 438 10.26 -17.34 -35.50
CA GLY A 438 10.29 -18.77 -35.21
C GLY A 438 11.29 -19.17 -34.11
N LYS A 439 11.92 -18.21 -33.43
CA LYS A 439 12.86 -18.45 -32.33
C LYS A 439 12.11 -18.49 -31.01
N ASP A 440 12.42 -19.45 -30.12
CA ASP A 440 11.79 -19.50 -28.81
C ASP A 440 12.36 -18.41 -27.87
N PRO A 441 11.54 -17.49 -27.33
CA PRO A 441 11.95 -16.57 -26.27
C PRO A 441 12.61 -17.24 -25.06
N GLU A 442 12.29 -18.49 -24.77
CA GLU A 442 12.91 -19.25 -23.68
C GLU A 442 14.40 -19.52 -23.92
N SER A 443 14.87 -19.50 -25.17
CA SER A 443 16.30 -19.64 -25.49
C SER A 443 17.16 -18.51 -24.93
N GLN A 444 16.52 -17.38 -24.55
CA GLN A 444 17.18 -16.21 -23.97
C GLN A 444 17.20 -16.26 -22.43
N ILE A 445 16.66 -17.33 -21.84
CA ILE A 445 16.63 -17.53 -20.39
C ILE A 445 17.87 -18.29 -19.96
N ALA A 446 18.74 -17.63 -19.20
CA ALA A 446 19.95 -18.21 -18.62
C ALA A 446 19.62 -19.41 -17.73
N ALA A 447 20.39 -20.48 -17.92
CA ALA A 447 20.33 -21.68 -17.09
C ALA A 447 20.94 -21.46 -15.70
N THR A 448 21.88 -20.52 -15.58
CA THR A 448 22.62 -20.28 -14.33
C THR A 448 21.77 -19.53 -13.32
N LEU A 449 21.84 -19.97 -12.06
CA LEU A 449 21.18 -19.30 -10.95
C LEU A 449 21.80 -17.92 -10.70
N PRO A 450 20.98 -16.89 -10.43
CA PRO A 450 21.50 -15.57 -10.12
C PRO A 450 22.33 -15.61 -8.83
N VAL A 451 23.37 -14.78 -8.79
CA VAL A 451 24.14 -14.54 -7.58
C VAL A 451 23.33 -13.64 -6.66
N ALA A 452 23.25 -14.00 -5.39
CA ALA A 452 22.51 -13.25 -4.38
C ALA A 452 23.36 -13.04 -3.13
N SER A 453 23.00 -12.03 -2.32
CA SER A 453 23.65 -11.72 -1.05
C SER A 453 22.60 -11.45 0.03
N ALA A 454 22.77 -12.04 1.21
CA ALA A 454 21.91 -11.77 2.36
C ALA A 454 22.28 -10.48 3.12
N SER A 455 23.32 -9.77 2.67
CA SER A 455 23.83 -8.55 3.29
C SER A 455 24.02 -7.45 2.26
N ASP A 456 23.77 -6.22 2.67
CA ASP A 456 24.07 -5.00 1.91
C ASP A 456 24.54 -3.90 2.87
N PRO A 457 25.63 -3.19 2.56
CA PRO A 457 26.19 -2.16 3.44
C PRO A 457 25.26 -0.95 3.65
N LEU A 458 24.26 -0.75 2.78
CA LEU A 458 23.32 0.36 2.86
C LEU A 458 22.05 0.03 3.66
N LEU A 459 21.95 -1.16 4.25
CA LEU A 459 20.89 -1.48 5.20
C LEU A 459 21.05 -0.65 6.47
N GLN A 460 19.98 0.03 6.86
CA GLN A 460 19.93 0.68 8.16
C GLN A 460 19.92 -0.38 9.28
N PRO A 461 20.42 -0.06 10.49
CA PRO A 461 20.47 -1.04 11.60
C PRO A 461 19.13 -1.71 11.91
N ASN A 462 18.04 -0.96 11.86
CA ASN A 462 16.67 -1.48 12.04
C ASN A 462 16.20 -2.37 10.88
N GLU A 463 16.63 -2.11 9.64
CA GLU A 463 16.34 -2.97 8.48
C GLU A 463 17.09 -4.29 8.60
N ALA A 464 18.38 -4.26 8.93
CA ALA A 464 19.19 -5.45 9.17
C ALA A 464 18.64 -6.29 10.34
N PHE A 465 18.18 -5.64 11.40
CA PHE A 465 17.51 -6.31 12.52
C PHE A 465 16.18 -6.96 12.10
N SER A 466 15.35 -6.25 11.33
CA SER A 466 14.07 -6.78 10.82
C SER A 466 14.31 -7.96 9.87
N LEU A 467 15.29 -7.86 8.99
CA LEU A 467 15.70 -8.93 8.07
C LEU A 467 16.09 -10.20 8.82
N LYS A 468 16.94 -10.08 9.86
CA LYS A 468 17.34 -11.22 10.69
C LYS A 468 16.13 -11.91 11.34
N ARG A 469 15.18 -11.14 11.88
CA ARG A 469 13.95 -11.71 12.47
C ARG A 469 13.05 -12.36 11.41
N ALA A 470 12.95 -11.77 10.22
CA ALA A 470 12.23 -12.36 9.10
C ALA A 470 12.82 -13.73 8.72
N GLU A 471 14.15 -13.84 8.63
CA GLU A 471 14.86 -15.09 8.36
C GLU A 471 14.61 -16.13 9.45
N GLN A 472 14.62 -15.71 10.72
CA GLN A 472 14.30 -16.59 11.86
C GLN A 472 12.86 -17.12 11.80
N PHE A 473 11.88 -16.27 11.46
CA PHE A 473 10.49 -16.70 11.28
C PHE A 473 10.34 -17.64 10.08
N LEU A 474 10.96 -17.32 8.94
CA LEU A 474 10.94 -18.17 7.75
C LEU A 474 11.60 -19.53 7.99
N ALA A 475 12.68 -19.59 8.77
CA ALA A 475 13.34 -20.84 9.16
C ALA A 475 12.45 -21.76 10.02
N GLU A 476 11.44 -21.19 10.67
CA GLU A 476 10.42 -21.91 11.46
C GLU A 476 9.09 -22.06 10.68
N ASN A 477 9.04 -21.71 9.40
CA ASN A 477 7.85 -21.70 8.52
C ASN A 477 6.73 -20.73 8.94
N GLU A 478 7.06 -19.66 9.66
CA GLU A 478 6.09 -18.70 10.20
C GLU A 478 5.95 -17.49 9.26
N VAL A 479 5.30 -17.73 8.13
CA VAL A 479 5.24 -16.83 6.95
C VAL A 479 4.62 -15.46 7.27
N GLU A 480 3.53 -15.42 8.04
CA GLU A 480 2.81 -14.19 8.33
C GLU A 480 3.63 -13.23 9.21
N LEU A 481 4.40 -13.77 10.17
CA LEU A 481 5.26 -12.96 11.03
C LEU A 481 6.50 -12.47 10.29
N ALA A 482 7.05 -13.31 9.40
CA ALA A 482 8.10 -12.87 8.49
C ALA A 482 7.64 -11.72 7.57
N ALA A 483 6.40 -11.78 7.05
CA ALA A 483 5.82 -10.68 6.26
C ALA A 483 5.80 -9.36 7.05
N LEU A 484 5.47 -9.39 8.34
CA LEU A 484 5.43 -8.17 9.18
C LEU A 484 6.80 -7.51 9.28
N GLU A 485 7.87 -8.27 9.44
CA GLU A 485 9.25 -7.74 9.43
C GLU A 485 9.63 -7.17 8.06
N LEU A 486 9.32 -7.90 6.99
CA LEU A 486 9.71 -7.55 5.63
C LEU A 486 9.00 -6.30 5.09
N ARG A 487 7.86 -5.89 5.65
CA ARG A 487 7.18 -4.61 5.32
C ARG A 487 8.05 -3.38 5.53
N ARG A 488 9.10 -3.50 6.35
CA ARG A 488 10.00 -2.39 6.69
C ARG A 488 11.13 -2.21 5.70
N LEU A 489 11.46 -3.26 4.95
CA LEU A 489 12.50 -3.20 3.94
C LEU A 489 11.92 -2.58 2.68
N ARG A 490 12.36 -1.35 2.38
CA ARG A 490 11.95 -0.63 1.17
C ARG A 490 12.98 -0.83 0.07
N VAL A 491 12.48 -0.97 -1.16
CA VAL A 491 13.30 -1.00 -2.36
C VAL A 491 13.84 0.40 -2.61
N ARG A 492 15.15 0.52 -2.78
CA ARG A 492 15.86 1.77 -3.04
C ARG A 492 16.85 1.54 -4.17
N ALA A 493 17.01 2.53 -5.05
CA ALA A 493 17.89 2.43 -6.22
C ALA A 493 19.36 2.13 -5.84
N GLN A 494 19.79 2.52 -4.64
CA GLN A 494 21.18 2.35 -4.19
C GLN A 494 21.50 0.94 -3.68
N LEU A 495 20.49 0.12 -3.35
CA LEU A 495 20.72 -1.26 -2.89
C LEU A 495 21.34 -2.10 -4.02
N SER A 496 22.24 -3.01 -3.66
CA SER A 496 22.91 -3.92 -4.59
C SER A 496 21.92 -4.88 -5.26
N SER A 497 22.21 -5.25 -6.51
CA SER A 497 21.38 -6.18 -7.28
C SER A 497 21.33 -7.57 -6.61
N GLU A 498 22.44 -8.04 -6.04
CA GLU A 498 22.53 -9.31 -5.32
C GLU A 498 21.63 -9.34 -4.08
N PHE A 499 21.55 -8.23 -3.34
CA PHE A 499 20.65 -8.12 -2.20
C PHE A 499 19.18 -8.02 -2.64
N LEU A 500 18.89 -7.28 -3.71
CA LEU A 500 17.56 -7.19 -4.28
C LEU A 500 17.06 -8.55 -4.77
N ILE A 501 17.91 -9.37 -5.40
CA ILE A 501 17.59 -10.76 -5.77
C ILE A 501 17.20 -11.56 -4.52
N TYR A 502 18.01 -11.51 -3.46
CA TYR A 502 17.70 -12.18 -2.19
C TYR A 502 16.37 -11.70 -1.58
N LEU A 503 16.16 -10.38 -1.52
CA LEU A 503 14.94 -9.78 -1.00
C LEU A 503 13.71 -10.21 -1.82
N SER A 504 13.82 -10.29 -3.15
CA SER A 504 12.71 -10.71 -4.03
C SER A 504 12.21 -12.12 -3.69
N VAL A 505 13.14 -13.01 -3.30
CA VAL A 505 12.83 -14.38 -2.87
C VAL A 505 12.14 -14.39 -1.51
N LEU A 506 12.62 -13.60 -0.55
CA LEU A 506 11.97 -13.48 0.76
C LEU A 506 10.54 -12.93 0.62
N GLN A 507 10.36 -11.88 -0.19
CA GLN A 507 9.04 -11.29 -0.48
C GLN A 507 8.10 -12.31 -1.14
N ASN A 508 8.61 -13.09 -2.10
CA ASN A 508 7.81 -14.13 -2.75
C ASN A 508 7.39 -15.23 -1.75
N ARG A 509 8.29 -15.68 -0.87
CA ARG A 509 7.98 -16.66 0.19
C ARG A 509 6.93 -16.18 1.18
N VAL A 510 6.88 -14.87 1.43
CA VAL A 510 5.84 -14.26 2.27
C VAL A 510 4.60 -13.83 1.52
N ARG A 511 4.45 -14.27 0.26
CA ARG A 511 3.34 -13.95 -0.65
C ARG A 511 3.15 -12.47 -0.93
N ASN A 512 4.21 -11.67 -0.75
CA ASN A 512 4.26 -10.28 -1.18
C ASN A 512 4.79 -10.21 -2.61
N HIS A 513 4.05 -10.80 -3.54
CA HIS A 513 4.49 -10.89 -4.93
C HIS A 513 4.52 -9.53 -5.61
N SER A 514 3.66 -8.59 -5.23
CA SER A 514 3.71 -7.21 -5.76
C SER A 514 5.09 -6.57 -5.52
N LEU A 515 5.60 -6.62 -4.28
CA LEU A 515 6.94 -6.08 -4.00
C LEU A 515 8.05 -6.89 -4.69
N SER A 516 7.91 -8.23 -4.74
CA SER A 516 8.82 -9.09 -5.51
C SER A 516 8.88 -8.66 -6.98
N PHE A 517 7.74 -8.43 -7.65
CA PHE A 517 7.68 -7.98 -9.04
C PHE A 517 8.29 -6.59 -9.22
N SER A 518 8.06 -5.67 -8.29
CA SER A 518 8.68 -4.34 -8.33
C SER A 518 10.20 -4.42 -8.23
N ILE A 519 10.73 -5.29 -7.37
CA ILE A 519 12.17 -5.55 -7.26
C ILE A 519 12.71 -6.11 -8.57
N ILE A 520 12.02 -7.10 -9.15
CA ILE A 520 12.45 -7.72 -10.41
C ILE A 520 12.41 -6.71 -11.55
N SER A 521 11.39 -5.86 -11.60
CA SER A 521 11.27 -4.79 -12.61
C SER A 521 12.40 -3.76 -12.49
N GLU A 522 12.86 -3.46 -11.27
CA GLU A 522 14.03 -2.63 -11.02
C GLU A 522 15.31 -3.30 -11.55
N LEU A 523 15.52 -4.59 -11.26
CA LEU A 523 16.67 -5.35 -11.76
C LEU A 523 16.68 -5.43 -13.30
N ILE A 524 15.52 -5.61 -13.95
CA ILE A 524 15.40 -5.56 -15.43
C ILE A 524 15.83 -4.19 -15.96
N GLN A 525 15.43 -3.10 -15.30
CA GLN A 525 15.79 -1.74 -15.72
C GLN A 525 17.30 -1.46 -15.61
N ARG A 526 17.99 -2.13 -14.68
CA ARG A 526 19.45 -2.07 -14.53
C ARG A 526 20.19 -2.90 -15.58
N GLY A 527 19.51 -3.81 -16.26
CA GLY A 527 20.12 -4.75 -17.18
C GLY A 527 20.82 -5.91 -16.47
N ASP A 528 20.39 -6.28 -15.26
CA ASP A 528 20.97 -7.40 -14.52
C ASP A 528 20.71 -8.74 -15.23
N GLU A 529 21.76 -9.38 -15.74
CA GLU A 529 21.68 -10.62 -16.52
C GLU A 529 21.00 -11.77 -15.76
N GLY A 530 21.16 -11.82 -14.43
CA GLY A 530 20.58 -12.87 -13.58
C GLY A 530 19.05 -12.88 -13.53
N VAL A 531 18.39 -11.80 -14.00
CA VAL A 531 16.92 -11.69 -14.02
C VAL A 531 16.28 -12.57 -15.07
N ALA A 532 16.93 -12.74 -16.22
CA ALA A 532 16.48 -13.65 -17.27
C ALA A 532 16.90 -15.09 -16.94
N SER A 533 16.47 -15.65 -15.81
CA SER A 533 16.79 -17.03 -15.41
C SER A 533 15.56 -17.85 -15.06
N SER A 534 15.65 -19.18 -15.20
CA SER A 534 14.55 -20.09 -14.86
C SER A 534 14.10 -19.97 -13.40
N PHE A 535 15.02 -19.59 -12.50
CA PHE A 535 14.73 -19.31 -11.11
C PHE A 535 13.87 -18.05 -10.96
N MET A 536 14.27 -16.95 -11.59
CA MET A 536 13.54 -15.69 -11.52
C MET A 536 12.16 -15.79 -12.19
N LEU A 537 12.03 -16.58 -13.27
CA LEU A 537 10.73 -16.92 -13.85
C LEU A 537 9.75 -17.51 -12.84
N ARG A 538 10.21 -18.38 -11.92
CA ARG A 538 9.35 -18.92 -10.85
C ARG A 538 8.90 -17.84 -9.86
N LEU A 539 9.70 -16.80 -9.65
CA LEU A 539 9.33 -15.67 -8.81
C LEU A 539 8.37 -14.72 -9.52
N ILE A 540 8.57 -14.48 -10.83
CA ILE A 540 7.72 -13.63 -11.67
C ILE A 540 6.37 -14.29 -11.92
N PHE A 541 6.32 -15.61 -12.09
CA PHE A 541 5.10 -16.35 -12.42
C PHE A 541 4.76 -17.40 -11.34
N PRO A 542 4.43 -16.99 -10.10
CA PRO A 542 4.03 -17.92 -9.05
C PRO A 542 2.65 -18.52 -9.34
N ALA A 543 2.39 -19.76 -8.90
CA ALA A 543 1.10 -20.44 -9.07
C ALA A 543 0.31 -20.52 -7.75
N GLU A 544 0.11 -19.38 -7.10
CA GLU A 544 -0.71 -19.30 -5.89
C GLU A 544 -2.19 -19.59 -6.21
N TYR A 545 -2.89 -20.22 -5.26
CA TYR A 545 -4.31 -20.58 -5.37
C TYR A 545 -4.68 -21.51 -6.54
N ILE A 546 -3.71 -22.17 -7.19
CA ILE A 546 -3.93 -22.94 -8.42
C ILE A 546 -5.03 -24.00 -8.30
N GLU A 547 -5.15 -24.68 -7.16
CA GLU A 547 -6.20 -25.69 -6.94
C GLU A 547 -7.61 -25.09 -6.89
N LEU A 548 -7.77 -23.92 -6.27
CA LEU A 548 -9.04 -23.19 -6.26
C LEU A 548 -9.36 -22.63 -7.64
N ILE A 549 -8.34 -22.12 -8.33
CA ILE A 549 -8.46 -21.63 -9.71
C ILE A 549 -8.92 -22.75 -10.64
N ARG A 550 -8.29 -23.93 -10.58
CA ARG A 550 -8.66 -25.11 -11.39
C ARG A 550 -10.12 -25.49 -11.18
N ARG A 551 -10.55 -25.65 -9.92
CA ARG A 551 -11.93 -26.00 -9.57
C ARG A 551 -12.95 -25.03 -10.18
N HIS A 552 -12.81 -23.73 -9.89
CA HIS A 552 -13.79 -22.75 -10.34
C HIS A 552 -13.68 -22.41 -11.82
N SER A 553 -12.52 -22.61 -12.44
CA SER A 553 -12.37 -22.51 -13.90
C SER A 553 -13.12 -23.64 -14.59
N GLN A 554 -13.00 -24.87 -14.10
CA GLN A 554 -13.72 -26.03 -14.63
C GLN A 554 -15.24 -25.85 -14.56
N GLU A 555 -15.76 -25.38 -13.42
CA GLU A 555 -17.19 -25.07 -13.23
C GLU A 555 -17.75 -24.07 -14.26
N ASN A 556 -16.91 -23.17 -14.77
CA ASN A 556 -17.30 -22.09 -15.68
C ASN A 556 -16.80 -22.30 -17.12
N GLY A 557 -16.19 -23.44 -17.44
CA GLY A 557 -15.65 -23.74 -18.77
C GLY A 557 -14.48 -22.83 -19.18
N LEU A 558 -13.67 -22.41 -18.20
CA LEU A 558 -12.52 -21.54 -18.39
C LEU A 558 -11.21 -22.32 -18.35
N ASP A 559 -10.20 -21.79 -19.03
CA ASP A 559 -8.82 -22.25 -18.90
C ASP A 559 -8.21 -21.77 -17.57
N PRO A 560 -7.77 -22.67 -16.67
CA PRO A 560 -7.16 -22.29 -15.40
C PRO A 560 -5.91 -21.41 -15.54
N VAL A 561 -5.14 -21.57 -16.62
CA VAL A 561 -3.93 -20.77 -16.88
C VAL A 561 -4.32 -19.35 -17.25
N LEU A 562 -5.42 -19.15 -17.97
CA LEU A 562 -5.98 -17.82 -18.27
C LEU A 562 -6.43 -17.11 -16.99
N VAL A 563 -7.14 -17.80 -16.11
CA VAL A 563 -7.59 -17.23 -14.83
C VAL A 563 -6.39 -16.88 -13.93
N LEU A 564 -5.38 -17.75 -13.84
CA LEU A 564 -4.14 -17.47 -13.11
C LEU A 564 -3.41 -16.23 -13.66
N SER A 565 -3.36 -16.11 -14.99
CA SER A 565 -2.74 -14.98 -15.70
C SER A 565 -3.46 -13.65 -15.44
N LEU A 566 -4.80 -13.70 -15.36
CA LEU A 566 -5.64 -12.57 -14.97
C LEU A 566 -5.40 -12.17 -13.52
N ILE A 567 -5.45 -13.12 -12.57
CA ILE A 567 -5.22 -12.83 -11.13
C ILE A 567 -3.85 -12.19 -10.90
N LYS A 568 -2.82 -12.69 -11.59
CA LYS A 568 -1.49 -12.08 -11.53
C LYS A 568 -1.54 -10.60 -11.94
N GLN A 569 -2.27 -10.27 -13.00
CA GLN A 569 -2.37 -8.89 -13.50
C GLN A 569 -3.24 -8.00 -12.60
N GLU A 570 -4.32 -8.54 -12.04
CA GLU A 570 -5.28 -7.79 -11.23
C GLU A 570 -4.73 -7.42 -9.85
N SER A 571 -4.14 -8.37 -9.14
CA SER A 571 -3.75 -8.15 -7.74
C SER A 571 -2.35 -8.60 -7.37
N ALA A 572 -1.60 -9.18 -8.32
CA ALA A 572 -0.36 -9.88 -8.01
C ALA A 572 -0.56 -10.89 -6.85
N PHE A 573 -1.70 -11.58 -6.84
CA PHE A 573 -2.10 -12.56 -5.81
C PHE A 573 -2.36 -12.00 -4.41
N ASP A 574 -2.46 -10.68 -4.25
CA ASP A 574 -2.90 -10.07 -3.01
C ASP A 574 -4.43 -10.18 -2.88
N SER A 575 -4.90 -10.97 -1.91
CA SER A 575 -6.33 -11.14 -1.61
C SER A 575 -6.94 -9.95 -0.87
N ALA A 576 -6.10 -9.09 -0.27
CA ALA A 576 -6.53 -7.87 0.41
C ALA A 576 -6.46 -6.62 -0.49
N ALA A 577 -6.10 -6.77 -1.77
CA ALA A 577 -5.96 -5.66 -2.70
C ALA A 577 -7.28 -4.89 -2.86
N ILE A 578 -7.20 -3.56 -2.77
CA ILE A 578 -8.33 -2.65 -3.03
C ILE A 578 -7.85 -1.53 -3.95
N SER A 579 -8.46 -1.39 -5.13
CA SER A 579 -8.13 -0.31 -6.07
C SER A 579 -8.68 1.05 -5.59
N PRO A 580 -8.18 2.18 -6.12
CA PRO A 580 -8.76 3.50 -5.84
C PRO A 580 -10.24 3.63 -6.20
N ALA A 581 -10.70 2.89 -7.21
CA ALA A 581 -12.11 2.82 -7.62
C ALA A 581 -12.95 1.91 -6.71
N GLY A 582 -12.31 1.13 -5.83
CA GLY A 582 -12.96 0.24 -4.88
C GLY A 582 -13.16 -1.20 -5.37
N ALA A 583 -12.46 -1.61 -6.44
CA ALA A 583 -12.37 -3.01 -6.85
C ALA A 583 -11.60 -3.80 -5.78
N SER A 584 -11.95 -5.07 -5.54
CA SER A 584 -11.46 -5.81 -4.38
C SER A 584 -11.05 -7.25 -4.67
N GLY A 585 -9.98 -7.70 -4.01
CA GLY A 585 -9.52 -9.08 -3.95
C GLY A 585 -8.70 -9.55 -5.15
N LEU A 586 -8.53 -10.87 -5.26
CA LEU A 586 -7.63 -11.53 -6.22
C LEU A 586 -7.92 -11.22 -7.69
N MET A 587 -9.21 -11.12 -8.04
CA MET A 587 -9.69 -10.83 -9.39
C MET A 587 -10.27 -9.40 -9.52
N GLN A 588 -9.94 -8.51 -8.56
CA GLN A 588 -10.34 -7.09 -8.51
C GLN A 588 -11.79 -6.85 -8.94
N LEU A 589 -12.74 -7.44 -8.20
CA LEU A 589 -14.15 -7.30 -8.51
C LEU A 589 -14.70 -5.97 -7.97
N MET A 590 -15.42 -5.24 -8.82
CA MET A 590 -16.25 -4.14 -8.37
C MET A 590 -17.42 -4.68 -7.53
N PRO A 591 -17.76 -4.07 -6.38
CA PRO A 591 -18.83 -4.57 -5.52
C PRO A 591 -20.20 -4.69 -6.22
N ALA A 592 -20.53 -3.75 -7.11
CA ALA A 592 -21.77 -3.82 -7.91
C ALA A 592 -21.76 -5.04 -8.85
N THR A 593 -20.67 -5.21 -9.62
CA THR A 593 -20.48 -6.38 -10.50
C THR A 593 -20.54 -7.70 -9.74
N ALA A 594 -19.97 -7.77 -8.54
CA ALA A 594 -20.02 -8.98 -7.72
C ALA A 594 -21.46 -9.34 -7.32
N VAL A 595 -22.26 -8.36 -6.90
CA VAL A 595 -23.67 -8.55 -6.53
C VAL A 595 -24.51 -8.93 -7.76
N ASP A 596 -24.28 -8.29 -8.91
CA ASP A 596 -24.98 -8.63 -10.16
C ASP A 596 -24.63 -10.05 -10.63
N THR A 597 -23.41 -10.52 -10.34
CA THR A 597 -22.95 -11.87 -10.71
C THR A 597 -23.46 -12.95 -9.73
N VAL A 598 -23.47 -12.64 -8.43
CA VAL A 598 -23.91 -13.51 -7.34
C VAL A 598 -24.67 -12.67 -6.30
N SER A 599 -26.00 -12.69 -6.36
CA SER A 599 -26.87 -11.82 -5.56
C SER A 599 -26.69 -11.89 -4.04
N ALA A 600 -26.22 -13.03 -3.51
CA ALA A 600 -26.04 -13.24 -2.07
C ALA A 600 -24.65 -12.84 -1.53
N ILE A 601 -23.71 -12.38 -2.37
CA ILE A 601 -22.34 -12.07 -1.92
C ILE A 601 -22.30 -10.77 -1.11
N ARG A 602 -21.64 -10.79 0.06
CA ARG A 602 -21.39 -9.58 0.85
C ARG A 602 -20.04 -8.98 0.48
N ARG A 603 -19.94 -7.64 0.54
CA ARG A 603 -18.71 -6.91 0.25
C ARG A 603 -17.49 -7.41 1.04
N ALA A 604 -17.68 -7.80 2.30
CA ALA A 604 -16.60 -8.30 3.15
C ALA A 604 -16.02 -9.65 2.66
N GLU A 605 -16.80 -10.45 1.93
CA GLU A 605 -16.35 -11.72 1.37
C GLU A 605 -15.44 -11.52 0.15
N LEU A 606 -15.39 -10.33 -0.46
CA LEU A 606 -14.55 -10.07 -1.63
C LEU A 606 -13.04 -10.09 -1.33
N SER A 607 -12.65 -9.91 -0.06
CA SER A 607 -11.25 -10.11 0.36
C SER A 607 -10.92 -11.56 0.72
N GLU A 608 -11.89 -12.48 0.66
CA GLU A 608 -11.66 -13.90 0.88
C GLU A 608 -11.28 -14.57 -0.45
N GLY A 609 -10.12 -15.22 -0.49
CA GLY A 609 -9.54 -15.72 -1.75
C GLY A 609 -10.47 -16.64 -2.55
N GLU A 610 -11.08 -17.64 -1.92
CA GLU A 610 -11.98 -18.59 -2.61
C GLU A 610 -13.28 -17.92 -3.08
N ALA A 611 -13.91 -17.10 -2.23
CA ALA A 611 -15.13 -16.39 -2.60
C ALA A 611 -14.89 -15.44 -3.78
N ASN A 612 -13.77 -14.72 -3.77
CA ASN A 612 -13.38 -13.82 -4.86
C ASN A 612 -13.11 -14.58 -6.17
N ILE A 613 -12.35 -15.68 -6.13
CA ILE A 613 -12.08 -16.53 -7.31
C ILE A 613 -13.39 -17.08 -7.87
N ARG A 614 -14.28 -17.60 -7.03
CA ARG A 614 -15.57 -18.15 -7.46
C ARG A 614 -16.45 -17.12 -8.17
N VAL A 615 -16.55 -15.90 -7.64
CA VAL A 615 -17.35 -14.84 -8.27
C VAL A 615 -16.67 -14.34 -9.55
N GLY A 616 -15.34 -14.15 -9.53
CA GLY A 616 -14.62 -13.59 -10.67
C GLY A 616 -14.54 -14.54 -11.86
N THR A 617 -14.33 -15.84 -11.62
CA THR A 617 -14.40 -16.86 -12.67
C THR A 617 -15.81 -16.95 -13.27
N LYS A 618 -16.87 -16.84 -12.46
CA LYS A 618 -18.23 -16.79 -12.97
C LYS A 618 -18.46 -15.57 -13.86
N TYR A 619 -18.00 -14.38 -13.45
CA TYR A 619 -18.11 -13.16 -14.25
C TYR A 619 -17.32 -13.26 -15.56
N LEU A 620 -16.07 -13.76 -15.51
CA LEU A 620 -15.28 -14.00 -16.72
C LEU A 620 -15.97 -15.00 -17.66
N GLY A 621 -16.56 -16.08 -17.13
CA GLY A 621 -17.34 -17.03 -17.93
C GLY A 621 -18.56 -16.39 -18.61
N GLN A 622 -19.23 -15.42 -17.98
CA GLN A 622 -20.31 -14.65 -18.61
C GLN A 622 -19.79 -13.78 -19.76
N LEU A 623 -18.63 -13.14 -19.60
CA LEU A 623 -18.00 -12.35 -20.67
C LEU A 623 -17.57 -13.24 -21.84
N MET A 624 -16.96 -14.39 -21.56
CA MET A 624 -16.64 -15.40 -22.57
C MET A 624 -17.88 -15.81 -23.37
N LYS A 625 -19.02 -16.03 -22.72
CA LYS A 625 -20.29 -16.31 -23.43
C LYS A 625 -20.77 -15.12 -24.25
N ARG A 626 -20.72 -13.90 -23.72
CA ARG A 626 -21.15 -12.67 -24.41
C ARG A 626 -20.36 -12.44 -25.71
N PHE A 627 -19.07 -12.71 -25.69
CA PHE A 627 -18.16 -12.49 -26.81
C PHE A 627 -17.84 -13.79 -27.57
N ASN A 628 -18.73 -14.78 -27.55
CA ASN A 628 -18.64 -16.03 -28.33
C ASN A 628 -17.30 -16.78 -28.17
N GLY A 629 -16.74 -16.80 -26.97
CA GLY A 629 -15.47 -17.45 -26.67
C GLY A 629 -14.23 -16.63 -27.02
N ASN A 630 -14.37 -15.41 -27.55
CA ASN A 630 -13.21 -14.55 -27.84
C ASN A 630 -12.59 -14.04 -26.54
N ILE A 631 -11.39 -14.54 -26.23
CA ILE A 631 -10.67 -14.24 -24.99
C ILE A 631 -10.27 -12.76 -24.93
N VAL A 632 -9.77 -12.21 -26.03
CA VAL A 632 -9.30 -10.81 -26.09
C VAL A 632 -10.43 -9.83 -25.82
N LEU A 633 -11.60 -10.03 -26.44
CA LEU A 633 -12.80 -9.22 -26.18
C LEU A 633 -13.29 -9.39 -24.73
N SER A 634 -13.21 -10.60 -24.20
CA SER A 634 -13.64 -10.90 -22.82
C SER A 634 -12.74 -10.25 -21.78
N LEU A 635 -11.41 -10.30 -21.96
CA LEU A 635 -10.46 -9.61 -21.09
C LEU A 635 -10.63 -8.08 -21.17
N ALA A 636 -10.82 -7.54 -22.38
CA ALA A 636 -11.10 -6.13 -22.57
C ALA A 636 -12.41 -5.71 -21.86
N GLY A 637 -13.46 -6.54 -21.95
CA GLY A 637 -14.73 -6.32 -21.29
C GLY A 637 -14.67 -6.50 -19.77
N TYR A 638 -13.76 -7.33 -19.27
CA TYR A 638 -13.51 -7.51 -17.84
C TYR A 638 -12.99 -6.20 -17.22
N ASN A 639 -12.00 -5.57 -17.86
CA ASN A 639 -11.37 -4.34 -17.37
C ASN A 639 -12.17 -3.06 -17.71
N ALA A 640 -12.61 -2.88 -18.96
CA ALA A 640 -13.28 -1.65 -19.41
C ALA A 640 -14.81 -1.69 -19.30
N GLY A 641 -15.37 -2.86 -18.98
CA GLY A 641 -16.80 -3.13 -19.05
C GLY A 641 -17.26 -3.56 -20.46
N PRO A 642 -18.21 -4.51 -20.56
CA PRO A 642 -18.62 -5.09 -21.85
C PRO A 642 -19.23 -4.05 -22.81
N GLY A 643 -19.93 -3.03 -22.28
CA GLY A 643 -20.50 -1.97 -23.12
C GLY A 643 -19.46 -1.09 -23.81
N ALA A 644 -18.23 -1.00 -23.29
CA ALA A 644 -17.14 -0.32 -23.98
C ALA A 644 -16.67 -1.12 -25.20
N VAL A 645 -16.48 -2.42 -25.02
CA VAL A 645 -16.11 -3.35 -26.10
C VAL A 645 -17.18 -3.36 -27.21
N ASP A 646 -18.46 -3.38 -26.86
CA ASP A 646 -19.54 -3.29 -27.86
C ASP A 646 -19.47 -2.01 -28.69
N ARG A 647 -19.04 -0.88 -28.10
CA ARG A 647 -18.85 0.38 -28.84
C ARG A 647 -17.64 0.28 -29.77
N TRP A 648 -16.53 -0.30 -29.31
CA TRP A 648 -15.33 -0.47 -30.14
C TRP A 648 -15.59 -1.39 -31.32
N MET A 649 -16.37 -2.46 -31.13
CA MET A 649 -16.75 -3.39 -32.19
C MET A 649 -17.75 -2.80 -33.21
N ARG A 650 -18.49 -1.74 -32.83
CA ARG A 650 -19.38 -1.00 -33.75
C ARG A 650 -18.68 0.12 -34.53
N GLY A 651 -17.43 0.42 -34.22
CA GLY A 651 -16.64 1.44 -34.91
C GLY A 651 -16.26 1.02 -36.34
N PRO A 652 -15.45 1.83 -37.05
CA PRO A 652 -14.85 1.43 -38.32
C PRO A 652 -14.21 0.04 -38.18
N PRO A 653 -14.38 -0.85 -39.17
CA PRO A 653 -13.89 -2.22 -39.06
C PRO A 653 -12.38 -2.20 -38.82
N ILE A 654 -11.99 -2.56 -37.59
CA ILE A 654 -10.60 -2.89 -37.29
C ILE A 654 -10.30 -4.14 -38.13
N LYS A 655 -9.15 -4.15 -38.82
CA LYS A 655 -8.67 -5.31 -39.57
C LYS A 655 -8.89 -6.59 -38.74
N PRO A 656 -9.34 -7.71 -39.35
CA PRO A 656 -9.67 -8.92 -38.61
C PRO A 656 -8.37 -9.55 -38.09
N GLY A 657 -7.98 -9.21 -36.87
CA GLY A 657 -6.73 -9.69 -36.28
C GLY A 657 -6.64 -9.34 -34.81
N MET A 658 -6.13 -10.29 -34.02
CA MET A 658 -5.91 -10.10 -32.59
C MET A 658 -5.05 -8.87 -32.28
N LEU A 659 -3.91 -8.76 -32.98
CA LEU A 659 -2.94 -7.69 -32.76
C LEU A 659 -3.52 -6.33 -33.13
N ASP A 660 -4.18 -6.25 -34.30
CA ASP A 660 -4.83 -5.02 -34.76
C ASP A 660 -5.89 -4.54 -33.75
N PHE A 661 -6.72 -5.46 -33.25
CA PHE A 661 -7.72 -5.12 -32.23
C PHE A 661 -7.07 -4.62 -30.94
N ILE A 662 -6.11 -5.36 -30.38
CA ILE A 662 -5.43 -4.98 -29.13
C ILE A 662 -4.83 -3.59 -29.28
N GLU A 663 -4.09 -3.33 -30.36
CA GLU A 663 -3.44 -2.03 -30.59
C GLU A 663 -4.43 -0.89 -30.86
N ALA A 664 -5.63 -1.19 -31.31
CA ALA A 664 -6.70 -0.23 -31.53
C ALA A 664 -7.55 0.05 -30.28
N ILE A 665 -7.41 -0.71 -29.18
CA ILE A 665 -8.14 -0.47 -27.93
C ILE A 665 -7.88 0.98 -27.48
N PRO A 666 -8.92 1.86 -27.40
CA PRO A 666 -8.71 3.27 -27.09
C PRO A 666 -8.22 3.52 -25.66
N TYR A 667 -8.62 2.66 -24.72
CA TYR A 667 -8.19 2.77 -23.33
C TYR A 667 -6.82 2.14 -23.17
N ARG A 668 -5.80 2.97 -22.95
CA ARG A 668 -4.42 2.51 -22.76
C ARG A 668 -4.30 1.47 -21.64
N GLU A 669 -4.96 1.71 -20.51
CA GLU A 669 -4.99 0.76 -19.38
C GLU A 669 -5.48 -0.62 -19.83
N THR A 670 -6.57 -0.66 -20.59
CA THR A 670 -7.15 -1.91 -21.10
C THR A 670 -6.26 -2.58 -22.15
N ARG A 671 -5.61 -1.80 -23.02
CA ARG A 671 -4.63 -2.32 -23.99
C ARG A 671 -3.46 -3.01 -23.28
N ASP A 672 -2.85 -2.32 -22.32
CA ASP A 672 -1.72 -2.84 -21.54
C ASP A 672 -2.14 -4.05 -20.68
N TYR A 673 -3.37 -4.02 -20.15
CA TYR A 673 -3.99 -5.12 -19.40
C TYR A 673 -4.11 -6.40 -20.23
N VAL A 674 -4.72 -6.33 -21.41
CA VAL A 674 -4.92 -7.50 -22.29
C VAL A 674 -3.56 -8.07 -22.73
N SER A 675 -2.65 -7.23 -23.22
CA SER A 675 -1.30 -7.63 -23.63
C SER A 675 -0.53 -8.29 -22.48
N SER A 676 -0.65 -7.76 -21.27
CA SER A 676 0.00 -8.32 -20.09
C SER A 676 -0.54 -9.69 -19.69
N ILE A 677 -1.86 -9.91 -19.81
CA ILE A 677 -2.47 -11.22 -19.51
C ILE A 677 -2.08 -12.27 -20.54
N ILE A 678 -2.06 -11.93 -21.83
CA ILE A 678 -1.61 -12.86 -22.88
C ILE A 678 -0.14 -13.23 -22.67
N ARG A 679 0.72 -12.25 -22.38
CA ARG A 679 2.11 -12.50 -21.99
C ARG A 679 2.21 -13.39 -20.76
N ASN A 680 1.41 -13.12 -19.72
CA ASN A 680 1.40 -13.96 -18.51
C ASN A 680 1.01 -15.40 -18.84
N TYR A 681 -0.02 -15.59 -19.68
CA TYR A 681 -0.49 -16.91 -20.10
C TYR A 681 0.61 -17.69 -20.80
N TYR A 682 1.31 -17.06 -21.73
CA TYR A 682 2.43 -17.66 -22.45
C TYR A 682 3.48 -18.23 -21.48
N TRP A 683 3.92 -17.42 -20.52
CA TRP A 683 4.94 -17.84 -19.56
C TRP A 683 4.43 -18.85 -18.53
N TYR A 684 3.18 -18.73 -18.08
CA TYR A 684 2.59 -19.75 -17.21
C TYR A 684 2.45 -21.10 -17.92
N SER A 685 2.08 -21.10 -19.20
CA SER A 685 1.93 -22.34 -19.99
C SER A 685 3.25 -23.07 -20.22
N ARG A 686 4.38 -22.35 -20.22
CA ARG A 686 5.73 -22.95 -20.23
C ARG A 686 6.17 -23.45 -18.86
N ARG A 687 5.77 -22.73 -17.80
CA ARG A 687 6.25 -22.99 -16.43
C ARG A 687 5.50 -24.14 -15.74
N LEU A 688 4.24 -24.37 -16.10
CA LEU A 688 3.38 -25.37 -15.46
C LEU A 688 3.46 -26.69 -16.24
N GLU A 689 3.87 -27.77 -15.55
CA GLU A 689 4.06 -29.10 -16.16
C GLU A 689 2.78 -29.64 -16.84
N ASP A 690 1.61 -29.37 -16.26
CA ASP A 690 0.31 -29.84 -16.78
C ASP A 690 -0.34 -28.88 -17.79
N ALA A 691 0.30 -27.75 -18.12
CA ALA A 691 -0.29 -26.76 -19.00
C ALA A 691 -0.01 -27.09 -20.47
N THR A 692 -1.07 -27.10 -21.28
CA THR A 692 -0.93 -27.22 -22.74
C THR A 692 -0.67 -25.84 -23.34
N GLN A 693 0.46 -25.66 -24.03
CA GLN A 693 0.68 -24.44 -24.80
C GLN A 693 -0.37 -24.29 -25.90
N LYS A 694 -1.00 -23.13 -25.94
CA LYS A 694 -1.99 -22.78 -26.97
C LYS A 694 -1.36 -21.85 -28.00
N PRO A 695 -1.68 -22.01 -29.29
CA PRO A 695 -1.20 -21.11 -30.32
C PRO A 695 -1.89 -19.74 -30.19
N ILE A 696 -1.35 -18.68 -30.80
CA ILE A 696 -1.82 -17.31 -30.58
C ILE A 696 -3.28 -17.11 -31.04
N GLU A 697 -3.74 -17.90 -32.01
CA GLU A 697 -5.11 -17.93 -32.54
C GLU A 697 -6.13 -18.37 -31.48
N TYR A 698 -5.69 -19.07 -30.43
CA TYR A 698 -6.55 -19.45 -29.30
C TYR A 698 -7.21 -18.23 -28.65
N PHE A 699 -6.51 -17.09 -28.62
CA PHE A 699 -7.01 -15.87 -28.00
C PHE A 699 -8.00 -15.09 -28.89
N TRP A 700 -8.06 -15.41 -30.18
CA TRP A 700 -8.80 -14.67 -31.19
C TRP A 700 -9.67 -15.59 -32.04
N GLN A 701 -10.72 -16.12 -31.41
CA GLN A 701 -11.76 -16.87 -32.09
C GLN A 701 -12.89 -15.91 -32.46
N VAL A 702 -13.10 -15.68 -33.76
CA VAL A 702 -14.15 -14.79 -34.31
C VAL A 702 -15.30 -15.60 -34.91
N SER A 703 -15.46 -16.87 -34.51
CA SER A 703 -16.62 -17.65 -34.88
C SER A 703 -17.86 -16.87 -34.41
N GLY A 704 -18.57 -16.24 -35.35
CA GLY A 704 -19.90 -15.70 -35.13
C GLY A 704 -20.83 -16.81 -34.60
N PRO A 705 -22.07 -16.49 -34.22
CA PRO A 705 -23.00 -17.53 -33.78
C PRO A 705 -23.04 -18.64 -34.83
N PRO A 706 -23.04 -19.93 -34.44
CA PRO A 706 -23.37 -20.98 -35.41
C PRO A 706 -24.70 -20.59 -36.04
N GLU A 707 -24.78 -20.60 -37.38
CA GLU A 707 -26.07 -20.56 -38.06
C GLU A 707 -26.95 -21.62 -37.41
N VAL A 708 -27.98 -21.17 -36.71
CA VAL A 708 -29.10 -22.04 -36.38
C VAL A 708 -29.72 -22.35 -37.74
N LYS A 709 -29.25 -23.42 -38.38
CA LYS A 709 -30.09 -24.14 -39.34
C LYS A 709 -31.30 -24.58 -38.53
N LEU A 710 -32.37 -23.79 -38.64
CA LEU A 710 -33.72 -24.26 -38.39
C LEU A 710 -33.88 -25.49 -39.28
N ILE A 711 -33.69 -26.67 -38.70
CA ILE A 711 -34.19 -27.89 -39.32
C ILE A 711 -35.71 -27.74 -39.21
N SER A 712 -36.30 -27.28 -40.29
CA SER A 712 -37.73 -27.36 -40.50
C SER A 712 -38.12 -28.83 -40.65
N GLN A 713 -39.10 -29.21 -39.84
CA GLN A 713 -39.83 -30.50 -39.75
C GLN A 713 -39.32 -31.47 -38.68
#